data_AF-A0A970K923-F1
#
_entry.id   AF-A0A970K923-F1
#
_cell.length_a   1.000
_cell.length_b   1.000
_cell.length_c   1.000
_cell.angle_alpha   90.00
_cell.angle_beta   90.00
_cell.angle_gamma   90.00
#
_symmetry.space_group_name_H-M   'P 1'
#
loop_
_entity.id
_entity.type
_entity.pdbx_description
1 polymer ?
#
loop_
_entity_poly.entity_id
_entity_poly.type
_entity_poly.pdbx_seq_one_letter_code
_entity_poly.pdbx_strand_id
1 'polypeptide(L)'
;MSAIKIIDGVYWVGARDFNLRIFDIIMTAEQGTSYNAYVVKGSEKTALVDTVKEKFWDEHLQRLQEVVDITAIDYLIINHAEPDHTGSIEAFLARNPELTILGSGAAIDNLKQIANNKFNYQVVEQGDQISLGDRTLSFISVPFLHWPDSMYTYLEEEGILFSCDSFGSHYPDERLFNDLIDRDFVDAYQYYFEKIMGPFKPYVLEALDKIKDLDLQLICPGHGPVLRENMPYYLDLYRQWSTETRLYREDRPLIVVAYVSAYGYTETLANSIIEGIDSVGDFNVQKHDLLYAELERVLLAVKEADGILIGSPTINGDALPVIWQLLTNLSPTTHAGKVAAAFGSYGWSGEAVPSMEARFNALRMKVVPGLRVRLKPTASDLDKAFQLGMDFAKTIQQEKQDVSKLKWRCLVCGHIHEGAEPPDVCPACGVGKENFELMQVEDAFNMDTQEKFVIVGGGIAALSAAQAIRERNKTASITMVTDEPVLPYYRPMLSDYLSEDLSDERLFVQDQAWYSENRIEVLTSKRVTKLDSKSRQVETQDGMVISYDKLIIATGAYSFVPPIPGADLKGVYTLRNLEDARRLKDALKKVKKAVVIGGGVLGLEAVEEMVSLGIQVAVVEHNDRLMPRQLDPQASGMLKELMEAKGIALYLGVSTEEIVGENTVEGVRLNNGQTILTDLVLLSTGVRPHVELAQEAGLEVQQGIVVDNQMRTSVDGIYAAGDSAQFGERVIGLWPVSLEMGRVAGAAAAGDWVEFKMPTLSTLLAAFEREIFSIGQVNFPDGQVRTVVVSDPAAGYFKKSYLQDGVLAGEIIIAPQVDSSESMEKLGRDAQGEKVYNKWKCKVCGYIHEGPEPPEVCPVCGAGREEFEPVD
;
A
#
# COMPACT_ATOMS: atom_id res chain seq x y z
N MET A 1 60.35 18.98 0.38
CA MET A 1 59.36 19.46 -0.62
C MET A 1 58.47 20.45 0.08
N SER A 2 58.04 21.53 -0.57
CA SER A 2 57.35 22.61 0.13
C SER A 2 55.86 22.35 0.37
N ALA A 3 55.28 23.00 1.37
CA ALA A 3 53.84 23.13 1.51
C ALA A 3 53.25 23.88 0.29
N ILE A 4 51.99 23.59 -0.05
CA ILE A 4 51.31 24.23 -1.18
C ILE A 4 50.25 25.20 -0.63
N LYS A 5 50.37 26.47 -0.98
CA LYS A 5 49.37 27.48 -0.63
C LYS A 5 48.09 27.24 -1.45
N ILE A 6 46.97 27.02 -0.77
CA ILE A 6 45.64 26.93 -1.38
C ILE A 6 45.12 28.33 -1.64
N ILE A 7 44.97 29.09 -0.55
CA ILE A 7 44.67 30.51 -0.52
C ILE A 7 45.46 31.15 0.63
N ASP A 8 45.29 32.46 0.87
CA ASP A 8 45.91 33.07 2.04
C ASP A 8 45.36 32.46 3.34
N GLY A 9 46.24 32.03 4.24
CA GLY A 9 45.85 31.37 5.48
C GLY A 9 45.52 29.87 5.38
N VAL A 10 45.39 29.30 4.17
CA VAL A 10 45.06 27.88 3.98
C VAL A 10 46.13 27.16 3.15
N TYR A 11 46.68 26.07 3.67
CA TYR A 11 47.82 25.36 3.08
C TYR A 11 47.62 23.85 3.06
N TRP A 12 47.97 23.20 1.96
CA TRP A 12 48.11 21.76 1.90
C TRP A 12 49.49 21.35 2.41
N VAL A 13 49.48 20.42 3.36
CA VAL A 13 50.67 19.89 4.04
C VAL A 13 50.73 18.36 3.98
N GLY A 14 49.93 17.73 3.10
CA GLY A 14 49.83 16.28 2.97
C GLY A 14 51.08 15.58 2.40
N ALA A 15 50.90 14.36 1.90
CA ALA A 15 51.94 13.51 1.31
C ALA A 15 51.47 12.82 0.03
N ARG A 16 52.41 12.27 -0.76
CA ARG A 16 52.12 11.63 -2.05
C ARG A 16 52.82 10.28 -2.16
N ASP A 17 52.08 9.26 -2.57
CA ASP A 17 52.57 7.91 -2.83
C ASP A 17 52.39 7.52 -4.30
N PHE A 18 53.34 7.94 -5.14
CA PHE A 18 53.36 7.56 -6.56
C PHE A 18 53.65 6.08 -6.80
N ASN A 19 54.08 5.34 -5.78
CA ASN A 19 54.51 3.94 -5.89
C ASN A 19 53.43 2.95 -5.43
N LEU A 20 52.38 3.42 -4.76
CA LEU A 20 51.26 2.57 -4.38
C LEU A 20 50.59 2.01 -5.64
N ARG A 21 50.30 0.71 -5.65
CA ARG A 21 49.57 0.05 -6.75
C ARG A 21 48.30 -0.64 -6.29
N ILE A 22 48.27 -1.07 -5.03
CA ILE A 22 47.10 -1.65 -4.39
C ILE A 22 46.82 -0.85 -3.12
N PHE A 23 45.64 -0.23 -3.05
CA PHE A 23 45.13 0.50 -1.90
C PHE A 23 44.24 -0.45 -1.08
N ASP A 24 44.46 -0.49 0.24
CA ASP A 24 43.80 -1.36 1.22
C ASP A 24 43.45 -2.75 0.73
N ILE A 25 44.47 -3.40 0.15
CA ILE A 25 44.49 -4.79 -0.35
C ILE A 25 43.43 -5.16 -1.41
N ILE A 26 42.49 -4.28 -1.75
CA ILE A 26 41.34 -4.59 -2.62
C ILE A 26 41.16 -3.65 -3.82
N MET A 27 41.79 -2.47 -3.83
CA MET A 27 41.64 -1.46 -4.90
C MET A 27 42.92 -1.27 -5.69
N THR A 28 42.83 -1.14 -7.00
CA THR A 28 43.97 -0.74 -7.83
C THR A 28 44.15 0.78 -7.79
N ALA A 29 45.37 1.24 -7.55
CA ALA A 29 45.76 2.65 -7.59
C ALA A 29 46.87 2.81 -8.64
N GLU A 30 46.51 2.76 -9.93
CA GLU A 30 47.49 2.69 -11.03
C GLU A 30 48.46 3.88 -11.04
N GLN A 31 47.94 5.07 -10.71
CA GLN A 31 48.68 6.33 -10.66
C GLN A 31 49.31 6.60 -9.28
N GLY A 32 49.07 5.75 -8.28
CA GLY A 32 49.39 6.00 -6.88
C GLY A 32 48.25 6.67 -6.11
N THR A 33 48.52 7.26 -4.95
CA THR A 33 47.55 8.06 -4.18
C THR A 33 48.22 9.26 -3.50
N SER A 34 47.44 10.21 -2.99
CA SER A 34 47.92 11.23 -2.04
C SER A 34 47.15 11.14 -0.73
N TYR A 35 47.75 11.61 0.36
CA TYR A 35 47.12 11.73 1.67
C TYR A 35 47.11 13.22 1.99
N ASN A 36 45.97 13.87 1.84
CA ASN A 36 45.85 15.30 1.90
C ASN A 36 45.49 15.74 3.33
N ALA A 37 46.26 16.68 3.86
CA ALA A 37 46.01 17.33 5.14
C ALA A 37 46.15 18.84 4.95
N TYR A 38 45.35 19.62 5.68
CA TYR A 38 45.19 21.06 5.43
C TYR A 38 45.34 21.89 6.70
N VAL A 39 46.21 22.90 6.67
CA VAL A 39 46.32 23.89 7.75
C VAL A 39 45.43 25.08 7.43
N VAL A 40 44.59 25.48 8.40
CA VAL A 40 43.75 26.68 8.36
C VAL A 40 44.16 27.60 9.50
N LYS A 41 44.75 28.75 9.17
CA LYS A 41 45.16 29.76 10.14
C LYS A 41 44.06 30.81 10.29
N GLY A 42 43.53 31.02 11.47
CA GLY A 42 42.78 32.23 11.80
C GLY A 42 43.67 33.29 12.45
N SER A 43 43.08 34.43 12.76
CA SER A 43 43.71 35.54 13.47
C SER A 43 44.02 35.23 14.94
N GLU A 44 43.30 34.27 15.54
CA GLU A 44 43.47 33.87 16.94
C GLU A 44 43.95 32.43 17.10
N LYS A 45 43.47 31.50 16.27
CA LYS A 45 43.74 30.06 16.40
C LYS A 45 44.09 29.40 15.07
N THR A 46 44.79 28.26 15.13
CA THR A 46 45.13 27.44 13.97
C THR A 46 44.52 26.04 14.07
N ALA A 47 43.89 25.58 12.98
CA ALA A 47 43.40 24.22 12.84
C ALA A 47 44.22 23.43 11.80
N LEU A 48 44.40 22.14 12.04
CA LEU A 48 44.86 21.16 11.07
C LEU A 48 43.69 20.21 10.77
N VAL A 49 43.38 20.01 9.50
CA VAL A 49 42.34 19.10 9.02
C VAL A 49 42.98 17.85 8.45
N ASP A 50 42.65 16.72 9.06
CA ASP A 50 43.17 15.37 8.80
C ASP A 50 44.70 15.25 8.91
N THR A 51 45.23 14.03 8.83
CA THR A 51 46.68 13.76 8.85
C THR A 51 47.05 12.83 7.69
N VAL A 52 48.21 12.17 7.76
CA VAL A 52 48.67 11.23 6.75
C VAL A 52 48.98 9.87 7.35
N LYS A 53 49.06 8.86 6.49
CA LYS A 53 49.54 7.52 6.84
C LYS A 53 50.92 7.57 7.51
N GLU A 54 51.13 6.75 8.54
CA GLU A 54 52.32 6.76 9.40
C GLU A 54 53.65 6.86 8.64
N LYS A 55 53.81 6.08 7.56
CA LYS A 55 55.05 6.06 6.75
C LYS A 55 55.41 7.40 6.08
N PHE A 56 54.45 8.33 6.00
CA PHE A 56 54.63 9.66 5.43
C PHE A 56 54.77 10.76 6.49
N TRP A 57 54.88 10.39 7.76
CA TRP A 57 55.03 11.32 8.88
C TRP A 57 56.12 12.37 8.66
N ASP A 58 57.34 11.95 8.26
CA ASP A 58 58.47 12.88 8.12
C ASP A 58 58.24 13.90 6.99
N GLU A 59 57.59 13.47 5.90
CA GLU A 59 57.26 14.34 4.76
C GLU A 59 56.19 15.37 5.15
N HIS A 60 55.16 14.91 5.86
CA HIS A 60 54.09 15.74 6.40
C HIS A 60 54.61 16.75 7.43
N LEU A 61 55.46 16.32 8.37
CA LEU A 61 56.08 17.18 9.38
C LEU A 61 56.94 18.27 8.74
N GLN A 62 57.73 17.92 7.71
CA GLN A 62 58.55 18.90 6.99
C GLN A 62 57.68 20.01 6.38
N ARG A 63 56.59 19.65 5.69
CA ARG A 63 55.68 20.65 5.09
C ARG A 63 54.94 21.45 6.15
N LEU A 64 54.49 20.80 7.21
CA LEU A 64 53.80 21.45 8.31
C LEU A 64 54.67 22.55 8.93
N GLN A 65 55.95 22.26 9.20
CA GLN A 65 56.90 23.21 9.79
C GLN A 65 57.24 24.42 8.93
N GLU A 66 57.02 24.35 7.60
CA GLU A 66 57.17 25.51 6.73
C GLU A 66 56.04 26.55 6.93
N VAL A 67 54.87 26.09 7.39
CA VAL A 67 53.69 26.94 7.54
C VAL A 67 53.37 27.23 9.00
N VAL A 68 53.51 26.28 9.92
CA VAL A 68 53.15 26.47 11.34
C VAL A 68 54.02 25.62 12.25
N ASP A 69 54.33 26.14 13.45
CA ASP A 69 54.89 25.32 14.51
C ASP A 69 53.82 24.33 15.00
N ILE A 70 54.14 23.04 15.09
CA ILE A 70 53.22 21.99 15.53
C ILE A 70 52.60 22.28 16.91
N THR A 71 53.32 22.99 17.77
CA THR A 71 52.87 23.38 19.13
C THR A 71 51.90 24.56 19.13
N ALA A 72 51.79 25.28 18.00
CA ALA A 72 50.87 26.40 17.80
C ALA A 72 49.55 26.00 17.13
N ILE A 73 49.32 24.70 16.92
CA ILE A 73 48.05 24.18 16.40
C ILE A 73 47.11 23.96 17.58
N ASP A 74 45.96 24.64 17.57
CA ASP A 74 44.95 24.57 18.62
C ASP A 74 44.03 23.36 18.43
N TYR A 75 43.64 23.10 17.17
CA TYR A 75 42.66 22.08 16.81
C TYR A 75 43.20 21.11 15.77
N LEU A 76 43.03 19.81 16.00
CA LEU A 76 43.18 18.77 14.98
C LEU A 76 41.81 18.19 14.66
N ILE A 77 41.33 18.47 13.46
CA ILE A 77 40.01 18.06 12.98
C ILE A 77 40.18 16.75 12.23
N ILE A 78 39.50 15.71 12.69
CA ILE A 78 39.50 14.39 12.07
C ILE A 78 38.12 14.17 11.48
N ASN A 79 38.01 14.35 10.16
CA ASN A 79 36.78 14.13 9.42
C ASN A 79 36.42 12.63 9.33
N HIS A 80 37.43 11.76 9.39
CA HIS A 80 37.30 10.32 9.26
C HIS A 80 38.48 9.59 9.91
N ALA A 81 38.22 8.52 10.67
CA ALA A 81 39.25 7.90 11.50
C ALA A 81 40.06 6.77 10.83
N GLU A 82 39.96 6.53 9.52
CA GLU A 82 40.73 5.48 8.87
C GLU A 82 42.27 5.73 8.99
N PRO A 83 43.11 4.69 9.19
CA PRO A 83 44.53 4.88 9.53
C PRO A 83 45.40 5.57 8.48
N ASP A 84 44.92 5.76 7.27
CA ASP A 84 45.61 6.51 6.23
C ASP A 84 45.39 8.02 6.33
N HIS A 85 44.33 8.46 7.03
CA HIS A 85 44.07 9.84 7.44
C HIS A 85 44.48 10.12 8.89
N THR A 86 44.64 9.08 9.72
CA THR A 86 44.94 9.21 11.17
C THR A 86 46.24 8.55 11.61
N GLY A 87 46.97 7.91 10.71
CA GLY A 87 48.17 7.12 11.05
C GLY A 87 49.30 7.92 11.70
N SER A 88 49.27 9.25 11.60
CA SER A 88 50.26 10.15 12.21
C SER A 88 49.84 10.70 13.58
N ILE A 89 48.68 10.31 14.12
CA ILE A 89 48.09 10.95 15.30
C ILE A 89 48.95 10.80 16.56
N GLU A 90 49.58 9.64 16.78
CA GLU A 90 50.46 9.42 17.93
C GLU A 90 51.69 10.35 17.87
N ALA A 91 52.26 10.52 16.68
CA ALA A 91 53.42 11.38 16.47
C ALA A 91 53.09 12.87 16.67
N PHE A 92 51.85 13.28 16.38
CA PHE A 92 51.29 14.59 16.72
C PHE A 92 51.14 14.79 18.22
N LEU A 93 50.43 13.90 18.89
CA LEU A 93 50.16 13.99 20.33
C LEU A 93 51.45 13.97 21.16
N ALA A 94 52.48 13.26 20.71
CA ALA A 94 53.80 13.27 21.35
C ALA A 94 54.49 14.65 21.31
N ARG A 95 54.16 15.50 20.34
CA ARG A 95 54.79 16.83 20.12
C ARG A 95 53.91 17.99 20.55
N ASN A 96 52.59 17.84 20.49
CA ASN A 96 51.62 18.81 20.99
C ASN A 96 50.59 18.10 21.90
N PRO A 97 50.92 17.85 23.17
CA PRO A 97 50.02 17.14 24.10
C PRO A 97 48.76 17.92 24.49
N GLU A 98 48.76 19.24 24.31
CA GLU A 98 47.64 20.13 24.65
C GLU A 98 46.60 20.25 23.51
N LEU A 99 46.92 19.72 22.33
CA LEU A 99 46.08 19.72 21.13
C LEU A 99 44.69 19.17 21.42
N THR A 100 43.64 19.89 21.00
CA THR A 100 42.26 19.41 21.09
C THR A 100 41.85 18.78 19.77
N ILE A 101 41.48 17.50 19.80
CA ILE A 101 40.98 16.79 18.62
C ILE A 101 39.47 17.01 18.48
N LEU A 102 39.04 17.46 17.31
CA LEU A 102 37.64 17.62 16.93
C LEU A 102 37.24 16.50 15.97
N GLY A 103 36.10 15.86 16.23
CA GLY A 103 35.59 14.79 15.37
C GLY A 103 34.19 14.37 15.78
N SER A 104 33.53 13.57 14.95
CA SER A 104 32.25 12.96 15.33
C SER A 104 32.42 12.04 16.54
N GLY A 105 31.32 11.71 17.23
CA GLY A 105 31.37 10.80 18.38
C GLY A 105 32.01 9.46 18.03
N ALA A 106 31.66 8.89 16.88
CA ALA A 106 32.24 7.66 16.37
C ALA A 106 33.73 7.81 16.00
N ALA A 107 34.14 8.94 15.42
CA ALA A 107 35.55 9.20 15.10
C ALA A 107 36.39 9.24 16.39
N ILE A 108 35.91 9.96 17.42
CA ILE A 108 36.59 10.05 18.71
C ILE A 108 36.72 8.67 19.36
N ASP A 109 35.69 7.83 19.29
CA ASP A 109 35.74 6.47 19.84
C ASP A 109 36.71 5.57 19.08
N ASN A 110 36.77 5.67 17.74
CA ASN A 110 37.77 4.99 16.91
C ASN A 110 39.18 5.45 17.26
N LEU A 111 39.40 6.76 17.38
CA LEU A 111 40.71 7.35 17.70
C LEU A 111 41.24 6.93 19.08
N LYS A 112 40.38 6.74 20.09
CA LYS A 112 40.79 6.18 21.38
C LYS A 112 41.41 4.78 21.21
N GLN A 113 40.87 3.96 20.30
CA GLN A 113 41.39 2.62 20.01
C GLN A 113 42.62 2.66 19.10
N ILE A 114 42.70 3.62 18.18
CA ILE A 114 43.86 3.78 17.28
C ILE A 114 45.07 4.28 18.08
N ALA A 115 44.91 5.40 18.80
CA ALA A 115 46.01 6.04 19.53
C ALA A 115 46.39 5.32 20.83
N ASN A 116 45.49 4.47 21.38
CA ASN A 116 45.67 3.77 22.66
C ASN A 116 46.19 4.66 23.81
N ASN A 117 45.85 5.95 23.78
CA ASN A 117 46.38 6.97 24.68
C ASN A 117 45.30 8.00 25.01
N LYS A 118 45.52 8.79 26.06
CA LYS A 118 44.65 9.90 26.44
C LYS A 118 45.03 11.15 25.66
N PHE A 119 44.03 11.86 25.15
CA PHE A 119 44.17 13.13 24.46
C PHE A 119 42.95 14.02 24.75
N ASN A 120 43.12 15.33 24.60
CA ASN A 120 42.01 16.27 24.69
C ASN A 120 41.15 16.17 23.43
N TYR A 121 39.84 16.14 23.59
CA TYR A 121 38.93 16.08 22.46
C TYR A 121 37.64 16.84 22.73
N GLN A 122 36.97 17.21 21.65
CA GLN A 122 35.60 17.70 21.65
C GLN A 122 34.84 17.01 20.51
N VAL A 123 33.70 16.43 20.85
CA VAL A 123 32.78 15.87 19.85
C VAL A 123 32.05 17.03 19.19
N VAL A 124 31.94 16.97 17.87
CA VAL A 124 31.17 17.94 17.06
C VAL A 124 30.01 17.24 16.36
N GLU A 125 28.87 17.93 16.30
CA GLU A 125 27.63 17.46 15.68
C GLU A 125 27.25 18.30 14.45
N GLN A 126 26.19 17.91 13.76
CA GLN A 126 25.65 18.64 12.60
C GLN A 126 25.33 20.09 12.98
N GLY A 127 25.96 21.05 12.28
CA GLY A 127 25.71 22.48 12.46
C GLY A 127 26.52 23.14 13.59
N ASP A 128 27.34 22.38 14.32
CA ASP A 128 28.28 22.97 15.27
C ASP A 128 29.30 23.86 14.54
N GLN A 129 29.78 24.89 15.24
CA GLN A 129 30.74 25.86 14.73
C GLN A 129 31.90 26.08 15.72
N ILE A 130 33.11 26.26 15.17
CA ILE A 130 34.32 26.66 15.89
C ILE A 130 34.89 27.91 15.22
N SER A 131 35.08 28.97 16.00
CA SER A 131 35.78 30.17 15.53
C SER A 131 37.29 30.04 15.71
N LEU A 132 38.03 30.47 14.70
CA LEU A 132 39.48 30.66 14.70
C LEU A 132 39.87 32.16 14.84
N GLY A 133 38.90 33.02 15.17
CA GLY A 133 39.03 34.48 15.21
C GLY A 133 38.28 35.12 14.06
N ASP A 134 38.94 35.29 12.92
CA ASP A 134 38.40 35.89 11.67
C ASP A 134 37.86 34.84 10.68
N ARG A 135 37.87 33.57 11.08
CA ARG A 135 37.44 32.40 10.30
C ARG A 135 36.57 31.49 11.16
N THR A 136 35.63 30.80 10.54
CA THR A 136 34.64 29.94 11.18
C THR A 136 34.58 28.59 10.46
N LEU A 137 34.73 27.52 11.23
CA LEU A 137 34.60 26.16 10.76
C LEU A 137 33.26 25.60 11.23
N SER A 138 32.42 25.16 10.30
CA SER A 138 31.17 24.45 10.58
C SER A 138 31.27 22.97 10.22
N PHE A 139 30.54 22.13 10.95
CA PHE A 139 30.60 20.67 10.79
C PHE A 139 29.31 20.10 10.21
N ILE A 140 29.45 19.17 9.27
CA ILE A 140 28.33 18.54 8.56
C ILE A 140 28.46 17.02 8.73
N SER A 141 27.48 16.41 9.37
CA SER A 141 27.45 14.96 9.61
C SER A 141 27.07 14.23 8.32
N VAL A 142 27.94 13.34 7.87
CA VAL A 142 27.76 12.50 6.67
C VAL A 142 28.16 11.04 6.93
N PRO A 143 27.50 10.37 7.89
CA PRO A 143 27.86 9.00 8.25
C PRO A 143 27.71 8.06 7.06
N PHE A 144 28.52 7.02 7.04
CA PHE A 144 28.62 6.02 5.98
C PHE A 144 29.19 6.54 4.64
N LEU A 145 29.93 7.66 4.65
CA LEU A 145 30.71 8.17 3.50
C LEU A 145 32.23 8.14 3.78
N HIS A 146 32.87 6.98 3.97
CA HIS A 146 32.34 5.61 3.83
C HIS A 146 32.20 4.84 5.16
N TRP A 147 32.62 5.43 6.28
CA TRP A 147 32.46 4.85 7.62
C TRP A 147 31.40 5.57 8.45
N PRO A 148 30.88 4.96 9.51
CA PRO A 148 29.89 5.60 10.39
C PRO A 148 30.36 6.91 11.04
N ASP A 149 31.67 7.18 11.03
CA ASP A 149 32.28 8.34 11.68
C ASP A 149 32.47 9.56 10.77
N SER A 150 32.24 9.41 9.47
CA SER A 150 32.52 10.43 8.47
C SER A 150 31.73 11.73 8.71
N MET A 151 32.42 12.87 8.58
CA MET A 151 31.88 14.22 8.58
C MET A 151 32.60 15.11 7.57
N TYR A 152 32.00 16.23 7.19
CA TYR A 152 32.69 17.32 6.49
C TYR A 152 32.96 18.48 7.44
N THR A 153 34.00 19.24 7.11
CA THR A 153 34.28 20.53 7.73
C THR A 153 34.20 21.61 6.66
N TYR A 154 33.40 22.65 6.88
CA TYR A 154 33.21 23.77 5.97
C TYR A 154 33.78 25.06 6.58
N LEU A 155 34.69 25.71 5.87
CA LEU A 155 35.22 27.03 6.19
C LEU A 155 34.35 28.09 5.54
N GLU A 156 33.59 28.83 6.36
CA GLU A 156 32.47 29.64 5.88
C GLU A 156 32.91 30.85 5.08
N GLU A 157 33.92 31.59 5.54
CA GLU A 157 34.31 32.87 4.97
C GLU A 157 34.93 32.75 3.58
N GLU A 158 35.57 31.61 3.29
CA GLU A 158 36.21 31.34 2.00
C GLU A 158 35.52 30.26 1.18
N GLY A 159 34.43 29.67 1.69
CA GLY A 159 33.66 28.66 0.97
C GLY A 159 34.43 27.38 0.67
N ILE A 160 35.24 26.89 1.62
CA ILE A 160 36.07 25.69 1.43
C ILE A 160 35.46 24.50 2.16
N LEU A 161 35.16 23.43 1.43
CA LEU A 161 34.71 22.16 2.00
C LEU A 161 35.88 21.18 2.11
N PHE A 162 36.22 20.76 3.32
CA PHE A 162 37.11 19.65 3.58
C PHE A 162 36.29 18.37 3.70
N SER A 163 36.38 17.51 2.68
CA SER A 163 35.44 16.42 2.45
C SER A 163 35.98 15.02 2.76
N CYS A 164 37.25 14.93 3.18
CA CYS A 164 37.97 13.66 3.34
C CYS A 164 37.78 12.76 2.11
N ASP A 165 37.32 11.53 2.26
CA ASP A 165 37.18 10.59 1.14
C ASP A 165 36.15 11.03 0.10
N SER A 166 35.13 11.79 0.50
CA SER A 166 34.14 12.28 -0.46
C SER A 166 34.81 13.21 -1.47
N PHE A 167 34.46 13.02 -2.75
CA PHE A 167 35.04 13.76 -3.87
C PHE A 167 36.56 13.54 -4.03
N GLY A 168 37.09 12.44 -3.47
CA GLY A 168 38.49 12.04 -3.64
C GLY A 168 38.76 11.22 -4.90
N SER A 169 40.05 11.00 -5.17
CA SER A 169 40.52 10.04 -6.18
C SER A 169 41.95 9.56 -5.88
N HIS A 170 42.29 8.34 -6.30
CA HIS A 170 43.67 7.85 -6.29
C HIS A 170 44.45 8.39 -7.49
N TYR A 171 44.74 9.69 -7.47
CA TYR A 171 45.44 10.40 -8.54
C TYR A 171 46.38 11.48 -7.99
N PRO A 172 47.59 11.11 -7.54
CA PRO A 172 48.55 12.09 -7.04
C PRO A 172 49.16 12.88 -8.20
N ASP A 173 49.17 14.21 -8.07
CA ASP A 173 49.89 15.11 -8.99
C ASP A 173 50.66 16.16 -8.19
N GLU A 174 51.84 16.57 -8.69
CA GLU A 174 52.70 17.57 -8.04
C GLU A 174 52.01 18.93 -7.87
N ARG A 175 51.07 19.27 -8.75
CA ARG A 175 50.39 20.57 -8.84
C ARG A 175 49.16 20.70 -7.95
N LEU A 176 48.66 19.60 -7.38
CA LEU A 176 47.53 19.52 -6.44
C LEU A 176 46.14 19.92 -6.98
N PHE A 177 46.00 20.94 -7.81
CA PHE A 177 44.67 21.43 -8.22
C PHE A 177 44.20 20.84 -9.53
N ASN A 178 42.90 20.57 -9.64
CA ASN A 178 42.30 19.89 -10.79
C ASN A 178 42.48 20.65 -12.13
N ASP A 179 42.47 21.98 -12.11
CA ASP A 179 42.70 22.86 -13.27
C ASP A 179 44.15 22.88 -13.77
N LEU A 180 45.10 22.46 -12.93
CA LEU A 180 46.53 22.45 -13.28
C LEU A 180 47.00 21.11 -13.81
N ILE A 181 46.20 20.04 -13.71
CA ILE A 181 46.59 18.70 -14.15
C ILE A 181 46.39 18.58 -15.66
N ASP A 182 47.45 18.18 -16.39
CA ASP A 182 47.41 18.09 -17.86
C ASP A 182 46.55 16.94 -18.41
N ARG A 183 46.15 15.99 -17.55
CA ARG A 183 45.47 14.76 -17.93
C ARG A 183 44.14 14.66 -17.19
N ASP A 184 43.16 14.09 -17.87
CA ASP A 184 41.88 13.80 -17.25
C ASP A 184 42.06 12.74 -16.13
N PHE A 185 41.55 13.05 -14.94
CA PHE A 185 41.55 12.15 -13.79
C PHE A 185 40.16 11.58 -13.51
N VAL A 186 39.15 11.88 -14.34
CA VAL A 186 37.76 11.44 -14.17
C VAL A 186 37.67 9.90 -14.09
N ASP A 187 38.49 9.15 -14.83
CA ASP A 187 38.52 7.69 -14.71
C ASP A 187 38.92 7.22 -13.30
N ALA A 188 39.94 7.85 -12.72
CA ALA A 188 40.37 7.55 -11.34
C ALA A 188 39.35 8.04 -10.30
N TYR A 189 38.67 9.16 -10.58
CA TYR A 189 37.58 9.70 -9.78
C TYR A 189 36.36 8.78 -9.76
N GLN A 190 35.96 8.26 -10.93
CA GLN A 190 34.89 7.28 -11.08
C GLN A 190 35.25 5.96 -10.41
N TYR A 191 36.45 5.44 -10.65
CA TYR A 191 36.89 4.19 -10.02
C TYR A 191 36.90 4.30 -8.50
N TYR A 192 37.41 5.41 -7.96
CA TYR A 192 37.38 5.69 -6.52
C TYR A 192 35.94 5.71 -5.99
N PHE A 193 35.04 6.45 -6.66
CA PHE A 193 33.62 6.45 -6.32
C PHE A 193 33.04 5.04 -6.31
N GLU A 194 33.20 4.27 -7.38
CA GLU A 194 32.59 2.93 -7.52
C GLU A 194 33.03 1.95 -6.43
N LYS A 195 34.29 2.05 -5.99
CA LYS A 195 34.86 1.15 -4.99
C LYS A 195 34.57 1.56 -3.55
N ILE A 196 34.51 2.86 -3.26
CA ILE A 196 34.39 3.36 -1.89
C ILE A 196 32.98 3.89 -1.61
N MET A 197 32.49 4.82 -2.45
CA MET A 197 31.21 5.49 -2.25
C MET A 197 30.03 4.72 -2.87
N GLY A 198 30.29 3.86 -3.86
CA GLY A 198 29.31 3.10 -4.63
C GLY A 198 28.35 2.23 -3.80
N PRO A 199 28.77 1.64 -2.66
CA PRO A 199 27.85 0.96 -1.74
C PRO A 199 26.92 1.89 -0.94
N PHE A 200 27.18 3.19 -0.90
CA PHE A 200 26.53 4.16 -0.02
C PHE A 200 25.79 5.28 -0.77
N LYS A 201 25.36 5.03 -2.02
CA LYS A 201 24.71 6.01 -2.90
C LYS A 201 23.58 6.85 -2.26
N PRO A 202 22.66 6.28 -1.45
CA PRO A 202 21.64 7.11 -0.78
C PRO A 202 22.24 8.16 0.16
N TYR A 203 23.30 7.80 0.90
CA TYR A 203 24.02 8.73 1.77
C TYR A 203 24.79 9.78 0.98
N VAL A 204 25.29 9.44 -0.22
CA VAL A 204 25.93 10.41 -1.11
C VAL A 204 24.92 11.47 -1.57
N LEU A 205 23.71 11.04 -1.96
CA LEU A 205 22.64 11.97 -2.34
C LEU A 205 22.24 12.88 -1.17
N GLU A 206 22.10 12.34 0.04
CA GLU A 206 21.82 13.12 1.25
C GLU A 206 22.94 14.15 1.53
N ALA A 207 24.21 13.75 1.41
CA ALA A 207 25.34 14.65 1.60
C ALA A 207 25.38 15.76 0.54
N LEU A 208 25.11 15.44 -0.72
CA LEU A 208 24.99 16.42 -1.79
C LEU A 208 23.84 17.41 -1.53
N ASP A 209 22.72 16.94 -0.98
CA ASP A 209 21.59 17.80 -0.62
C ASP A 209 21.89 18.70 0.59
N LYS A 210 22.71 18.25 1.54
CA LYS A 210 23.18 19.06 2.68
C LYS A 210 24.11 20.21 2.26
N ILE A 211 24.92 20.01 1.22
CA ILE A 211 25.91 21.01 0.79
C ILE A 211 25.43 21.91 -0.37
N LYS A 212 24.25 21.64 -0.96
CA LYS A 212 23.77 22.32 -2.19
C LYS A 212 23.58 23.83 -2.04
N ASP A 213 23.24 24.28 -0.83
CA ASP A 213 22.94 25.69 -0.53
C ASP A 213 24.15 26.43 0.06
N LEU A 214 25.30 25.75 0.20
CA LEU A 214 26.55 26.36 0.65
C LEU A 214 27.21 27.15 -0.49
N ASP A 215 27.89 28.25 -0.13
CA ASP A 215 28.76 28.96 -1.07
C ASP A 215 30.08 28.18 -1.22
N LEU A 216 30.11 27.27 -2.20
CA LEU A 216 31.27 26.39 -2.44
C LEU A 216 32.22 26.99 -3.49
N GLN A 217 33.40 27.39 -3.02
CA GLN A 217 34.50 27.88 -3.85
C GLN A 217 35.57 26.81 -4.07
N LEU A 218 35.82 25.96 -3.07
CA LEU A 218 36.83 24.88 -3.11
C LEU A 218 36.31 23.60 -2.44
N ILE A 219 36.65 22.43 -3.00
CA ILE A 219 36.54 21.14 -2.31
C ILE A 219 37.95 20.55 -2.14
N CYS A 220 38.31 20.27 -0.90
CA CYS A 220 39.60 19.77 -0.44
C CYS A 220 39.44 18.33 0.07
N PRO A 221 39.55 17.32 -0.81
CA PRO A 221 39.41 15.91 -0.41
C PRO A 221 40.67 15.38 0.29
N GLY A 222 40.56 14.25 0.97
CA GLY A 222 41.64 13.48 1.60
C GLY A 222 42.56 12.79 0.60
N HIS A 223 42.09 12.56 -0.63
CA HIS A 223 42.88 11.95 -1.71
C HIS A 223 42.71 12.66 -3.04
N GLY A 224 43.81 12.75 -3.80
CA GLY A 224 43.80 13.29 -5.16
C GLY A 224 43.79 14.82 -5.18
N PRO A 225 43.30 15.43 -6.28
CA PRO A 225 43.38 16.86 -6.45
C PRO A 225 42.33 17.65 -5.66
N VAL A 226 42.68 18.89 -5.30
CA VAL A 226 41.73 19.91 -4.83
C VAL A 226 40.89 20.39 -6.00
N LEU A 227 39.57 20.36 -5.83
CA LEU A 227 38.62 20.80 -6.85
C LEU A 227 38.36 22.30 -6.68
N ARG A 228 38.77 23.08 -7.68
CA ARG A 228 38.55 24.54 -7.74
C ARG A 228 38.02 25.06 -9.05
N GLU A 229 38.12 24.27 -10.12
CA GLU A 229 37.53 24.58 -11.41
C GLU A 229 36.45 23.55 -11.77
N ASN A 230 35.38 24.02 -12.39
CA ASN A 230 34.27 23.19 -12.88
C ASN A 230 33.66 22.28 -11.79
N MET A 231 33.58 22.77 -10.56
CA MET A 231 33.05 22.01 -9.42
C MET A 231 31.62 21.48 -9.62
N PRO A 232 30.67 22.22 -10.23
CA PRO A 232 29.35 21.69 -10.53
C PRO A 232 29.40 20.40 -11.35
N TYR A 233 30.34 20.26 -12.29
CA TYR A 233 30.51 19.03 -13.07
C TYR A 233 30.89 17.82 -12.19
N TYR A 234 31.83 17.98 -11.25
CA TYR A 234 32.25 16.87 -10.38
C TYR A 234 31.18 16.48 -9.35
N LEU A 235 30.43 17.46 -8.84
CA LEU A 235 29.27 17.22 -7.98
C LEU A 235 28.13 16.54 -8.76
N ASP A 236 27.88 16.98 -9.99
CA ASP A 236 26.91 16.36 -10.89
C ASP A 236 27.29 14.93 -11.26
N LEU A 237 28.58 14.62 -11.45
CA LEU A 237 29.03 13.23 -11.65
C LEU A 237 28.70 12.36 -10.44
N TYR A 238 29.02 12.80 -9.22
CA TYR A 238 28.64 12.08 -8.00
C TYR A 238 27.13 11.92 -7.89
N ARG A 239 26.35 12.97 -8.21
CA ARG A 239 24.89 12.91 -8.23
C ARG A 239 24.41 11.92 -9.29
N GLN A 240 24.94 11.94 -10.50
CA GLN A 240 24.59 11.03 -11.60
C GLN A 240 24.93 9.58 -11.28
N TRP A 241 26.12 9.31 -10.73
CA TRP A 241 26.52 7.95 -10.36
C TRP A 241 25.75 7.43 -9.15
N SER A 242 25.27 8.31 -8.28
CA SER A 242 24.45 7.98 -7.10
C SER A 242 22.96 7.90 -7.40
N THR A 243 22.48 8.67 -8.39
CA THR A 243 21.12 8.60 -8.90
C THR A 243 21.00 7.33 -9.73
N GLU A 244 20.01 6.49 -9.45
CA GLU A 244 19.85 5.21 -10.14
C GLU A 244 19.69 5.40 -11.66
N THR A 245 20.76 5.17 -12.43
CA THR A 245 20.65 4.80 -13.83
C THR A 245 20.57 3.27 -13.88
N ARG A 246 19.37 2.71 -13.78
CA ARG A 246 19.16 1.28 -14.10
C ARG A 246 19.57 1.07 -15.55
N LEU A 247 20.54 0.21 -15.82
CA LEU A 247 20.90 -0.18 -17.19
C LEU A 247 19.74 -0.93 -17.85
N TYR A 248 18.91 -1.62 -17.06
CA TYR A 248 17.74 -2.37 -17.50
C TYR A 248 16.42 -1.63 -17.23
N ARG A 249 16.34 -0.32 -17.53
CA ARG A 249 15.09 0.45 -17.36
C ARG A 249 14.06 0.09 -18.43
N GLU A 250 13.32 -0.99 -18.17
CA GLU A 250 11.91 -1.10 -18.56
C GLU A 250 11.06 -0.79 -17.32
N ASP A 251 9.78 -0.39 -17.48
CA ASP A 251 8.87 -0.12 -16.34
C ASP A 251 8.59 -1.39 -15.48
N ARG A 252 9.09 -2.55 -15.91
CA ARG A 252 8.88 -3.86 -15.30
C ARG A 252 9.95 -4.21 -14.26
N PRO A 253 9.61 -4.93 -13.16
CA PRO A 253 10.61 -5.46 -12.23
C PRO A 253 11.54 -6.48 -12.91
N LEU A 254 12.84 -6.43 -12.58
CA LEU A 254 13.87 -7.32 -13.13
C LEU A 254 14.04 -8.57 -12.27
N ILE A 255 13.88 -9.75 -12.85
CA ILE A 255 14.15 -11.05 -12.21
C ILE A 255 15.31 -11.72 -12.92
N VAL A 256 16.35 -12.09 -12.17
CA VAL A 256 17.50 -12.82 -12.71
C VAL A 256 17.41 -14.28 -12.29
N VAL A 257 17.33 -15.18 -13.27
CA VAL A 257 17.38 -16.63 -13.09
C VAL A 257 18.74 -17.14 -13.57
N ALA A 258 19.68 -17.35 -12.64
CA ALA A 258 21.01 -17.85 -12.94
C ALA A 258 21.13 -19.33 -12.53
N TYR A 259 21.55 -20.22 -13.43
CA TYR A 259 21.66 -21.63 -13.10
C TYR A 259 22.86 -22.32 -13.75
N VAL A 260 23.16 -23.52 -13.28
CA VAL A 260 23.99 -24.50 -13.98
C VAL A 260 23.27 -25.84 -13.99
N SER A 261 23.44 -26.65 -15.04
CA SER A 261 22.74 -27.92 -15.19
C SER A 261 23.66 -29.00 -15.77
N ALA A 262 23.78 -30.14 -15.08
CA ALA A 262 24.64 -31.24 -15.54
C ALA A 262 23.94 -32.14 -16.57
N TYR A 263 22.65 -32.42 -16.37
CA TYR A 263 21.85 -33.36 -17.19
C TYR A 263 20.58 -32.71 -17.77
N GLY A 264 20.51 -31.38 -17.82
CA GLY A 264 19.31 -30.64 -18.27
C GLY A 264 18.19 -30.54 -17.23
N TYR A 265 18.24 -31.28 -16.12
CA TYR A 265 17.16 -31.30 -15.13
C TYR A 265 16.98 -29.98 -14.38
N THR A 266 18.07 -29.33 -13.95
CA THR A 266 17.97 -28.02 -13.27
C THR A 266 17.50 -26.94 -14.23
N GLU A 267 17.93 -27.00 -15.50
CA GLU A 267 17.41 -26.13 -16.56
C GLU A 267 15.92 -26.33 -16.81
N THR A 268 15.43 -27.58 -16.79
CA THR A 268 14.01 -27.88 -16.97
C THR A 268 13.18 -27.25 -15.85
N LEU A 269 13.67 -27.28 -14.61
CA LEU A 269 13.05 -26.57 -13.49
C LEU A 269 13.09 -25.06 -13.68
N ALA A 270 14.22 -24.50 -14.13
CA ALA A 270 14.35 -23.07 -14.39
C ALA A 270 13.29 -22.56 -15.38
N ASN A 271 13.06 -23.29 -16.48
CA ASN A 271 12.07 -22.91 -17.48
C ASN A 271 10.65 -22.92 -16.90
N SER A 272 10.29 -23.94 -16.11
CA SER A 272 8.97 -24.02 -15.49
C SER A 272 8.76 -22.96 -14.39
N ILE A 273 9.81 -22.59 -13.65
CA ILE A 273 9.78 -21.44 -12.73
C ILE A 273 9.51 -20.14 -13.49
N ILE A 274 10.16 -19.94 -14.64
CA ILE A 274 9.95 -18.75 -15.49
C ILE A 274 8.52 -18.68 -16.00
N GLU A 275 7.96 -19.80 -16.47
CA GLU A 275 6.54 -19.88 -16.85
C GLU A 275 5.61 -19.47 -15.69
N GLY A 276 5.93 -19.88 -14.47
CA GLY A 276 5.21 -19.48 -13.26
C GLY A 276 5.31 -17.98 -12.96
N ILE A 277 6.50 -17.38 -13.14
CA ILE A 277 6.72 -15.94 -12.98
C ILE A 277 5.88 -15.16 -14.00
N ASP A 278 5.96 -15.55 -15.27
CA ASP A 278 5.28 -14.88 -16.38
C ASP A 278 3.75 -14.93 -16.23
N SER A 279 3.22 -15.93 -15.51
CA SER A 279 1.77 -16.05 -15.24
C SER A 279 1.22 -15.02 -14.24
N VAL A 280 2.09 -14.39 -13.44
CA VAL A 280 1.67 -13.48 -12.35
C VAL A 280 1.65 -12.02 -12.77
N GLY A 281 2.53 -11.60 -13.67
CA GLY A 281 2.62 -10.21 -14.08
C GLY A 281 3.71 -9.97 -15.10
N ASP A 282 3.84 -8.71 -15.52
CA ASP A 282 4.82 -8.33 -16.54
C ASP A 282 6.19 -8.07 -15.88
N PHE A 283 7.09 -9.05 -15.97
CA PHE A 283 8.45 -8.99 -15.42
C PHE A 283 9.49 -9.01 -16.55
N ASN A 284 10.61 -8.31 -16.33
CA ASN A 284 11.79 -8.49 -17.16
C ASN A 284 12.59 -9.67 -16.61
N VAL A 285 12.41 -10.87 -17.19
CA VAL A 285 13.08 -12.09 -16.73
C VAL A 285 14.33 -12.36 -17.55
N GLN A 286 15.50 -12.33 -16.90
CA GLN A 286 16.77 -12.68 -17.53
C GLN A 286 17.26 -14.05 -17.06
N LYS A 287 17.28 -15.00 -18.00
CA LYS A 287 17.77 -16.36 -17.78
C LYS A 287 19.24 -16.48 -18.20
N HIS A 288 20.10 -16.94 -17.29
CA HIS A 288 21.55 -17.10 -17.51
C HIS A 288 22.01 -18.52 -17.15
N ASP A 289 22.58 -19.25 -18.12
CA ASP A 289 23.35 -20.47 -17.85
C ASP A 289 24.81 -20.08 -17.54
N LEU A 290 25.22 -20.26 -16.28
CA LEU A 290 26.53 -19.87 -15.78
C LEU A 290 27.70 -20.66 -16.38
N LEU A 291 27.45 -21.76 -17.09
CA LEU A 291 28.51 -22.42 -17.87
C LEU A 291 28.93 -21.61 -19.10
N TYR A 292 28.03 -20.79 -19.64
CA TYR A 292 28.24 -20.07 -20.89
C TYR A 292 28.17 -18.55 -20.74
N ALA A 293 27.56 -18.05 -19.67
CA ALA A 293 27.43 -16.62 -19.41
C ALA A 293 28.74 -16.01 -18.88
N GLU A 294 28.99 -14.75 -19.25
CA GLU A 294 30.07 -13.95 -18.65
C GLU A 294 29.67 -13.53 -17.23
N LEU A 295 30.40 -14.04 -16.22
CA LEU A 295 30.08 -13.84 -14.80
C LEU A 295 29.93 -12.36 -14.42
N GLU A 296 30.77 -11.48 -14.97
CA GLU A 296 30.69 -10.03 -14.72
C GLU A 296 29.36 -9.42 -15.17
N ARG A 297 28.80 -9.88 -16.30
CA ARG A 297 27.48 -9.42 -16.78
C ARG A 297 26.35 -9.92 -15.88
N VAL A 298 26.45 -11.17 -15.41
CA VAL A 298 25.46 -11.73 -14.49
C VAL A 298 25.49 -10.99 -13.15
N LEU A 299 26.67 -10.66 -12.63
CA LEU A 299 26.81 -9.86 -11.41
C LEU A 299 26.19 -8.47 -11.56
N LEU A 300 26.33 -7.85 -12.73
CA LEU A 300 25.69 -6.57 -13.02
C LEU A 300 24.16 -6.68 -13.04
N ALA A 301 23.61 -7.72 -13.68
CA ALA A 301 22.18 -7.99 -13.69
C ALA A 301 21.64 -8.29 -12.27
N VAL A 302 22.35 -9.13 -11.50
CA VAL A 302 21.99 -9.47 -10.11
C VAL A 302 21.98 -8.25 -9.19
N LYS A 303 22.92 -7.32 -9.39
CA LYS A 303 22.96 -6.05 -8.65
C LYS A 303 21.69 -5.23 -8.89
N GLU A 304 21.19 -5.18 -10.13
CA GLU A 304 19.98 -4.43 -10.49
C GLU A 304 18.66 -5.19 -10.24
N ALA A 305 18.71 -6.50 -10.06
CA ALA A 305 17.51 -7.34 -9.98
C ALA A 305 16.64 -7.05 -8.74
N ASP A 306 15.32 -7.00 -8.93
CA ASP A 306 14.33 -6.98 -7.85
C ASP A 306 14.19 -8.39 -7.22
N GLY A 307 14.44 -9.45 -8.01
CA GLY A 307 14.46 -10.84 -7.54
C GLY A 307 15.57 -11.68 -8.17
N ILE A 308 16.16 -12.59 -7.38
CA ILE A 308 17.25 -13.47 -7.81
C ILE A 308 16.90 -14.95 -7.55
N LEU A 309 16.88 -15.76 -8.60
CA LEU A 309 16.71 -17.21 -8.55
C LEU A 309 18.02 -17.89 -8.94
N ILE A 310 18.55 -18.76 -8.06
CA ILE A 310 19.80 -19.48 -8.33
C ILE A 310 19.60 -20.99 -8.36
N GLY A 311 19.97 -21.59 -9.49
CA GLY A 311 19.81 -23.02 -9.77
C GLY A 311 21.12 -23.79 -9.76
N SER A 312 21.22 -24.87 -8.97
CA SER A 312 22.38 -25.79 -9.03
C SER A 312 22.00 -27.24 -8.78
N PRO A 313 22.52 -28.21 -9.55
CA PRO A 313 22.51 -29.58 -9.10
C PRO A 313 23.45 -29.78 -7.92
N THR A 314 23.28 -30.90 -7.22
CA THR A 314 24.19 -31.31 -6.14
C THR A 314 25.25 -32.28 -6.66
N ILE A 315 26.52 -31.89 -6.55
CA ILE A 315 27.68 -32.74 -6.87
C ILE A 315 28.63 -32.72 -5.68
N ASN A 316 29.06 -33.91 -5.23
CA ASN A 316 29.95 -34.07 -4.07
C ASN A 316 29.44 -33.39 -2.78
N GLY A 317 28.12 -33.32 -2.61
CA GLY A 317 27.48 -32.76 -1.41
C GLY A 317 27.37 -31.24 -1.40
N ASP A 318 27.52 -30.56 -2.55
CA ASP A 318 27.44 -29.10 -2.61
C ASP A 318 26.90 -28.59 -3.96
N ALA A 319 26.64 -27.28 -4.04
CA ALA A 319 26.46 -26.54 -5.28
C ALA A 319 27.76 -26.50 -6.11
N LEU A 320 27.65 -26.28 -7.42
CA LEU A 320 28.83 -26.26 -8.29
C LEU A 320 29.70 -25.00 -8.05
N PRO A 321 31.03 -25.07 -8.27
CA PRO A 321 31.93 -23.95 -7.99
C PRO A 321 31.54 -22.61 -8.62
N VAL A 322 30.98 -22.63 -9.83
CA VAL A 322 30.54 -21.40 -10.53
C VAL A 322 29.41 -20.66 -9.79
N ILE A 323 28.55 -21.40 -9.09
CA ILE A 323 27.48 -20.83 -8.26
C ILE A 323 28.08 -20.11 -7.07
N TRP A 324 29.11 -20.70 -6.45
CA TRP A 324 29.84 -20.05 -5.37
C TRP A 324 30.63 -18.82 -5.83
N GLN A 325 31.19 -18.84 -7.05
CA GLN A 325 31.81 -17.65 -7.63
C GLN A 325 30.82 -16.49 -7.76
N LEU A 326 29.57 -16.75 -8.17
CA LEU A 326 28.51 -15.74 -8.17
C LEU A 326 28.16 -15.27 -6.75
N LEU A 327 27.85 -16.19 -5.84
CA LEU A 327 27.37 -15.90 -4.49
C LEU A 327 28.38 -15.21 -3.56
N THR A 328 29.67 -15.45 -3.77
CA THR A 328 30.75 -14.84 -2.96
C THR A 328 30.99 -13.37 -3.33
N ASN A 329 30.59 -12.94 -4.53
CA ASN A 329 30.67 -11.55 -4.97
C ASN A 329 29.46 -10.70 -4.54
N LEU A 330 28.45 -11.30 -3.88
CA LEU A 330 27.31 -10.58 -3.33
C LEU A 330 27.61 -10.07 -1.92
N SER A 331 27.12 -8.87 -1.59
CA SER A 331 27.28 -8.21 -0.28
C SER A 331 25.93 -7.92 0.39
N PRO A 332 25.84 -7.96 1.75
CA PRO A 332 24.64 -7.55 2.47
C PRO A 332 24.28 -6.08 2.25
N THR A 333 25.28 -5.21 2.09
CA THR A 333 25.06 -3.77 1.87
C THR A 333 24.28 -3.49 0.60
N THR A 334 24.54 -4.27 -0.46
CA THR A 334 23.91 -4.05 -1.78
C THR A 334 22.67 -4.91 -2.00
N HIS A 335 22.60 -6.10 -1.40
CA HIS A 335 21.57 -7.08 -1.74
C HIS A 335 20.59 -7.39 -0.61
N ALA A 336 20.73 -6.78 0.56
CA ALA A 336 19.74 -6.91 1.63
C ALA A 336 18.35 -6.51 1.14
N GLY A 337 17.33 -7.26 1.57
CA GLY A 337 15.94 -7.01 1.22
C GLY A 337 15.49 -7.55 -0.15
N LYS A 338 16.40 -7.84 -1.09
CA LYS A 338 16.03 -8.46 -2.39
C LYS A 338 15.39 -9.83 -2.17
N VAL A 339 14.42 -10.20 -3.01
CA VAL A 339 13.76 -11.51 -2.97
C VAL A 339 14.68 -12.55 -3.59
N ALA A 340 14.89 -13.69 -2.92
CA ALA A 340 15.80 -14.74 -3.38
C ALA A 340 15.22 -16.14 -3.21
N ALA A 341 15.47 -17.03 -4.16
CA ALA A 341 15.10 -18.44 -4.08
C ALA A 341 16.16 -19.34 -4.72
N ALA A 342 16.32 -20.52 -4.14
CA ALA A 342 17.22 -21.55 -4.65
C ALA A 342 16.43 -22.69 -5.30
N PHE A 343 16.98 -23.32 -6.33
CA PHE A 343 16.38 -24.52 -6.91
C PHE A 343 17.43 -25.48 -7.46
N GLY A 344 17.05 -26.74 -7.68
CA GLY A 344 18.02 -27.69 -8.23
C GLY A 344 17.62 -29.16 -8.24
N SER A 345 18.26 -29.92 -9.12
CA SER A 345 18.11 -31.37 -9.20
C SER A 345 19.24 -32.13 -8.46
N TYR A 346 18.96 -33.24 -7.79
CA TYR A 346 19.99 -34.02 -7.07
C TYR A 346 19.84 -35.53 -7.26
N GLY A 347 20.91 -36.28 -6.98
CA GLY A 347 20.91 -37.75 -7.05
C GLY A 347 20.41 -38.44 -5.78
N TRP A 348 21.10 -38.21 -4.65
CA TRP A 348 20.80 -38.86 -3.37
C TRP A 348 20.79 -37.93 -2.15
N SER A 349 21.61 -36.87 -2.08
CA SER A 349 21.80 -36.09 -0.85
C SER A 349 21.23 -34.66 -0.85
N GLY A 350 21.34 -33.90 -1.95
CA GLY A 350 20.53 -32.69 -2.22
C GLY A 350 20.90 -31.41 -1.45
N GLU A 351 22.16 -31.24 -1.05
CA GLU A 351 22.64 -30.14 -0.21
C GLU A 351 22.74 -28.78 -0.92
N ALA A 352 22.77 -28.74 -2.25
CA ALA A 352 23.02 -27.49 -2.99
C ALA A 352 21.99 -26.38 -2.67
N VAL A 353 20.70 -26.72 -2.69
CA VAL A 353 19.60 -25.77 -2.39
C VAL A 353 19.71 -25.17 -0.99
N PRO A 354 19.76 -25.96 0.10
CA PRO A 354 19.87 -25.40 1.45
C PRO A 354 21.18 -24.63 1.69
N SER A 355 22.28 -25.02 1.06
CA SER A 355 23.54 -24.24 1.13
C SER A 355 23.40 -22.85 0.52
N MET A 356 22.72 -22.74 -0.63
CA MET A 356 22.43 -21.45 -1.27
C MET A 356 21.47 -20.60 -0.43
N GLU A 357 20.41 -21.19 0.12
CA GLU A 357 19.48 -20.50 1.02
C GLU A 357 20.17 -19.95 2.27
N ALA A 358 21.08 -20.73 2.88
CA ALA A 358 21.88 -20.27 4.01
C ALA A 358 22.72 -19.03 3.64
N ARG A 359 23.27 -18.99 2.43
CA ARG A 359 24.00 -17.83 1.92
C ARG A 359 23.09 -16.63 1.69
N PHE A 360 21.90 -16.81 1.11
CA PHE A 360 20.91 -15.72 0.95
C PHE A 360 20.51 -15.11 2.30
N ASN A 361 20.30 -15.94 3.32
CA ASN A 361 20.02 -15.48 4.67
C ASN A 361 21.19 -14.66 5.25
N ALA A 362 22.44 -15.11 5.07
CA ALA A 362 23.61 -14.35 5.48
C ALA A 362 23.75 -12.99 4.77
N LEU A 363 23.22 -12.88 3.54
CA LEU A 363 23.13 -11.64 2.77
C LEU A 363 21.93 -10.76 3.15
N ARG A 364 21.10 -11.20 4.11
CA ARG A 364 19.88 -10.49 4.57
C ARG A 364 18.84 -10.32 3.46
N MET A 365 18.79 -11.26 2.52
CA MET A 365 17.77 -11.34 1.48
C MET A 365 16.45 -11.92 2.02
N LYS A 366 15.35 -11.68 1.33
CA LYS A 366 14.04 -12.28 1.62
C LYS A 366 13.95 -13.63 0.90
N VAL A 367 14.17 -14.71 1.64
CA VAL A 367 14.32 -16.05 1.08
C VAL A 367 12.95 -16.73 0.94
N VAL A 368 12.52 -16.97 -0.30
CA VAL A 368 11.38 -17.82 -0.63
C VAL A 368 11.85 -19.29 -0.59
N PRO A 369 11.10 -20.21 0.04
CA PRO A 369 11.49 -21.62 0.13
C PRO A 369 11.80 -22.23 -1.23
N GLY A 370 12.99 -22.80 -1.36
CA GLY A 370 13.52 -23.33 -2.61
C GLY A 370 13.01 -24.73 -2.97
N LEU A 371 13.22 -25.11 -4.24
CA LEU A 371 12.76 -26.39 -4.78
C LEU A 371 13.93 -27.35 -5.04
N ARG A 372 13.87 -28.54 -4.44
CA ARG A 372 14.79 -29.65 -4.71
C ARG A 372 14.05 -30.82 -5.34
N VAL A 373 14.56 -31.33 -6.46
CA VAL A 373 13.95 -32.44 -7.20
C VAL A 373 14.95 -33.57 -7.38
N ARG A 374 14.52 -34.80 -7.11
CA ARG A 374 15.39 -35.97 -7.25
C ARG A 374 15.42 -36.44 -8.70
N LEU A 375 16.60 -36.42 -9.30
CA LEU A 375 16.86 -36.84 -10.68
C LEU A 375 15.98 -36.06 -11.68
N LYS A 376 15.36 -36.77 -12.63
CA LYS A 376 14.57 -36.17 -13.72
C LYS A 376 13.24 -35.65 -13.17
N PRO A 377 12.88 -34.37 -13.40
CA PRO A 377 11.59 -33.82 -12.98
C PRO A 377 10.41 -34.59 -13.59
N THR A 378 9.44 -34.92 -12.75
CA THR A 378 8.12 -35.41 -13.18
C THR A 378 7.18 -34.24 -13.47
N ALA A 379 6.01 -34.50 -14.08
CA ALA A 379 4.99 -33.46 -14.29
C ALA A 379 4.63 -32.74 -12.96
N SER A 380 4.44 -33.50 -11.87
CA SER A 380 4.17 -32.93 -10.55
C SER A 380 5.32 -32.08 -10.00
N ASP A 381 6.57 -32.38 -10.37
CA ASP A 381 7.72 -31.56 -9.96
C ASP A 381 7.81 -30.27 -10.79
N LEU A 382 7.34 -30.30 -12.04
CA LEU A 382 7.19 -29.11 -12.87
C LEU A 382 6.05 -28.23 -12.34
N ASP A 383 4.92 -28.79 -11.92
CA ASP A 383 3.85 -28.00 -11.28
C ASP A 383 4.34 -27.27 -10.02
N LYS A 384 5.20 -27.91 -9.23
CA LYS A 384 5.86 -27.27 -8.06
C LYS A 384 6.87 -26.20 -8.47
N ALA A 385 7.56 -26.39 -9.58
CA ALA A 385 8.49 -25.40 -10.13
C ALA A 385 7.72 -24.17 -10.64
N PHE A 386 6.60 -24.38 -11.33
CA PHE A 386 5.66 -23.35 -11.72
C PHE A 386 5.10 -22.60 -10.51
N GLN A 387 4.63 -23.31 -9.49
CA GLN A 387 4.13 -22.69 -8.26
C GLN A 387 5.20 -21.86 -7.54
N LEU A 388 6.44 -22.36 -7.46
CA LEU A 388 7.57 -21.59 -6.92
C LEU A 388 7.76 -20.27 -7.70
N GLY A 389 7.67 -20.31 -9.03
CA GLY A 389 7.71 -19.11 -9.87
C GLY A 389 6.61 -18.12 -9.54
N MET A 390 5.38 -18.59 -9.36
CA MET A 390 4.25 -17.74 -8.98
C MET A 390 4.45 -17.09 -7.61
N ASP A 391 4.82 -17.88 -6.60
CA ASP A 391 5.00 -17.40 -5.22
C ASP A 391 6.16 -16.39 -5.14
N PHE A 392 7.23 -16.64 -5.89
CA PHE A 392 8.36 -15.74 -6.01
C PHE A 392 7.98 -14.40 -6.63
N ALA A 393 7.24 -14.41 -7.74
CA ALA A 393 6.76 -13.21 -8.43
C ALA A 393 5.78 -12.40 -7.55
N LYS A 394 4.86 -13.06 -6.85
CA LYS A 394 3.94 -12.43 -5.89
C LYS A 394 4.69 -11.74 -4.75
N THR A 395 5.73 -12.39 -4.23
CA THR A 395 6.57 -11.81 -3.17
C THR A 395 7.22 -10.51 -3.65
N ILE A 396 7.73 -10.45 -4.89
CA ILE A 396 8.31 -9.22 -5.46
C ILE A 396 7.27 -8.10 -5.62
N GLN A 397 6.04 -8.44 -6.03
CA GLN A 397 4.95 -7.46 -6.13
C GLN A 397 4.55 -6.90 -4.76
N GLN A 398 4.56 -7.73 -3.71
CA GLN A 398 4.27 -7.32 -2.33
C GLN A 398 5.36 -6.39 -1.76
N GLU A 399 6.62 -6.59 -2.14
CA GLU A 399 7.77 -5.80 -1.65
C GLU A 399 7.87 -4.37 -2.22
N LYS A 400 7.31 -4.13 -3.41
CA LYS A 400 7.24 -2.77 -3.98
C LYS A 400 6.14 -1.90 -3.35
N GLN A 401 5.30 -2.48 -2.50
CA GLN A 401 4.31 -1.73 -1.73
C GLN A 401 4.91 -1.40 -0.36
N ASP A 402 4.90 -0.11 0.00
CA ASP A 402 5.26 0.34 1.35
C ASP A 402 4.33 -0.37 2.35
N VAL A 403 4.86 -1.40 3.02
CA VAL A 403 4.07 -2.30 3.88
C VAL A 403 3.48 -1.57 5.09
N SER A 404 4.02 -0.38 5.41
CA SER A 404 3.48 0.53 6.43
C SER A 404 2.26 1.34 5.94
N LYS A 405 1.89 1.21 4.67
CA LYS A 405 0.77 1.90 4.01
C LYS A 405 -0.17 0.95 3.25
N LEU A 406 -0.09 -0.36 3.52
CA LEU A 406 -1.11 -1.28 2.99
C LEU A 406 -2.46 -0.87 3.56
N LYS A 407 -3.44 -0.71 2.67
CA LYS A 407 -4.82 -0.39 3.02
C LYS A 407 -5.63 -1.67 2.93
N TRP A 408 -6.21 -2.08 4.04
CA TRP A 408 -7.11 -3.21 4.09
C TRP A 408 -8.54 -2.70 4.13
N ARG A 409 -9.37 -3.14 3.19
CA ARG A 409 -10.79 -2.79 3.14
C ARG A 409 -11.61 -3.93 3.72
N CYS A 410 -12.40 -3.63 4.75
CA CYS A 410 -13.42 -4.55 5.24
C CYS A 410 -14.47 -4.75 4.13
N LEU A 411 -14.71 -5.99 3.73
CA LEU A 411 -15.67 -6.37 2.69
C LEU A 411 -17.13 -6.17 3.12
N VAL A 412 -17.38 -6.07 4.43
CA VAL A 412 -18.73 -5.95 5.01
C VAL A 412 -19.15 -4.50 5.16
N CYS A 413 -18.34 -3.68 5.84
CA CYS A 413 -18.66 -2.28 6.09
C CYS A 413 -17.80 -1.28 5.31
N GLY A 414 -16.73 -1.75 4.67
CA GLY A 414 -15.83 -0.87 3.91
C GLY A 414 -14.83 -0.07 4.73
N HIS A 415 -14.72 -0.31 6.04
CA HIS A 415 -13.69 0.29 6.88
C HIS A 415 -12.30 0.06 6.27
N ILE A 416 -11.51 1.13 6.16
CA ILE A 416 -10.14 1.08 5.65
C ILE A 416 -9.20 1.13 6.85
N HIS A 417 -8.42 0.07 6.99
CA HIS A 417 -7.34 -0.01 7.97
C HIS A 417 -6.00 0.17 7.27
N GLU A 418 -5.18 1.11 7.75
CA GLU A 418 -3.80 1.28 7.30
C GLU A 418 -2.87 0.49 8.23
N GLY A 419 -2.16 -0.50 7.68
CA GLY A 419 -1.27 -1.36 8.45
C GLY A 419 -0.76 -2.55 7.66
N ALA A 420 0.31 -3.19 8.12
CA ALA A 420 0.90 -4.34 7.45
C ALA A 420 -0.03 -5.57 7.37
N GLU A 421 -1.00 -5.66 8.30
CA GLU A 421 -2.02 -6.70 8.38
C GLU A 421 -3.40 -6.06 8.65
N PRO A 422 -4.52 -6.69 8.26
CA PRO A 422 -5.85 -6.23 8.66
C PRO A 422 -6.04 -6.40 10.18
N PRO A 423 -6.90 -5.59 10.82
CA PRO A 423 -7.14 -5.70 12.25
C PRO A 423 -7.85 -7.03 12.55
N ASP A 424 -7.55 -7.67 13.69
CA ASP A 424 -8.15 -8.96 14.08
C ASP A 424 -9.69 -8.91 14.09
N VAL A 425 -10.26 -7.75 14.44
CA VAL A 425 -11.69 -7.44 14.37
C VAL A 425 -11.85 -6.06 13.74
N CYS A 426 -12.78 -5.94 12.79
CA CYS A 426 -13.13 -4.66 12.20
C CYS A 426 -13.68 -3.71 13.26
N PRO A 427 -13.08 -2.53 13.50
CA PRO A 427 -13.56 -1.60 14.53
C PRO A 427 -14.94 -1.03 14.22
N ALA A 428 -15.36 -1.04 12.96
CA ALA A 428 -16.64 -0.49 12.52
C ALA A 428 -17.80 -1.49 12.60
N CYS A 429 -17.62 -2.75 12.19
CA CYS A 429 -18.73 -3.72 12.11
C CYS A 429 -18.48 -5.05 12.84
N GLY A 430 -17.36 -5.19 13.56
CA GLY A 430 -17.13 -6.34 14.43
C GLY A 430 -16.80 -7.67 13.74
N VAL A 431 -16.70 -7.70 12.41
CA VAL A 431 -16.33 -8.91 11.66
C VAL A 431 -14.84 -9.22 11.80
N GLY A 432 -14.45 -10.49 11.73
CA GLY A 432 -13.06 -10.88 11.85
C GLY A 432 -12.21 -10.48 10.65
N LYS A 433 -10.89 -10.56 10.81
CA LYS A 433 -9.90 -10.15 9.79
C LYS A 433 -10.01 -10.87 8.44
N GLU A 434 -10.64 -12.05 8.41
CA GLU A 434 -10.96 -12.80 7.21
C GLU A 434 -11.90 -12.05 6.26
N ASN A 435 -12.63 -11.06 6.77
CA ASN A 435 -13.50 -10.18 6.00
C ASN A 435 -12.78 -8.91 5.51
N PHE A 436 -11.44 -8.91 5.43
CA PHE A 436 -10.66 -7.82 4.84
C PHE A 436 -9.98 -8.28 3.55
N GLU A 437 -9.99 -7.40 2.57
CA GLU A 437 -9.17 -7.55 1.38
C GLU A 437 -8.09 -6.46 1.33
N LEU A 438 -6.93 -6.81 0.79
CA LEU A 438 -5.91 -5.82 0.50
C LEU A 438 -6.36 -4.95 -0.66
N MET A 439 -6.44 -3.63 -0.45
CA MET A 439 -6.70 -2.68 -1.52
C MET A 439 -5.51 -2.61 -2.44
N GLN A 440 -5.74 -2.83 -3.73
CA GLN A 440 -4.74 -2.49 -4.74
C GLN A 440 -4.58 -0.97 -4.76
N VAL A 441 -3.33 -0.51 -4.65
CA VAL A 441 -3.00 0.91 -4.80
C VAL A 441 -3.27 1.26 -6.26
N GLU A 442 -4.40 1.93 -6.54
CA GLU A 442 -4.65 2.53 -7.86
C GLU A 442 -3.50 3.51 -8.17
N ASP A 443 -3.05 3.58 -9.43
CA ASP A 443 -2.07 4.57 -9.87
C ASP A 443 -2.51 5.95 -9.38
N ALA A 444 -1.59 6.69 -8.75
CA ALA A 444 -1.92 7.93 -8.05
C ALA A 444 -2.38 9.04 -9.02
N PHE A 445 -3.66 9.03 -9.39
CA PHE A 445 -4.30 10.15 -10.06
C PHE A 445 -4.46 11.30 -9.05
N ASN A 446 -3.82 12.43 -9.35
CA ASN A 446 -3.98 13.66 -8.59
C ASN A 446 -4.22 14.83 -9.55
N MET A 447 -5.27 15.59 -9.29
CA MET A 447 -5.61 16.84 -9.97
C MET A 447 -6.05 17.88 -8.95
N ASP A 448 -5.08 18.63 -8.43
CA ASP A 448 -5.33 19.70 -7.46
C ASP A 448 -5.98 20.92 -8.13
N THR A 449 -7.26 21.16 -7.81
CA THR A 449 -8.04 22.32 -8.25
C THR A 449 -8.70 23.01 -7.05
N GLN A 450 -9.22 24.23 -7.25
CA GLN A 450 -10.01 24.95 -6.24
C GLN A 450 -11.52 24.76 -6.43
N GLU A 451 -11.93 23.66 -7.07
CA GLU A 451 -13.33 23.37 -7.35
C GLU A 451 -14.14 23.13 -6.07
N LYS A 452 -15.44 23.43 -6.17
CA LYS A 452 -16.43 23.24 -5.11
C LYS A 452 -17.25 21.99 -5.36
N PHE A 453 -17.02 20.97 -4.54
CA PHE A 453 -17.79 19.74 -4.55
C PHE A 453 -18.89 19.81 -3.50
N VAL A 454 -20.14 19.61 -3.92
CA VAL A 454 -21.29 19.48 -3.02
C VAL A 454 -21.83 18.06 -3.10
N ILE A 455 -22.03 17.43 -1.95
CA ILE A 455 -22.56 16.07 -1.84
C ILE A 455 -23.86 16.16 -1.03
N VAL A 456 -24.98 15.77 -1.64
CA VAL A 456 -26.29 15.79 -0.98
C VAL A 456 -26.58 14.40 -0.43
N GLY A 457 -26.46 14.23 0.88
CA GLY A 457 -26.64 12.97 1.60
C GLY A 457 -25.63 12.80 2.74
N GLY A 458 -25.98 11.94 3.70
CA GLY A 458 -25.13 11.60 4.86
C GLY A 458 -24.88 10.10 5.03
N GLY A 459 -25.15 9.29 4.00
CA GLY A 459 -24.90 7.84 4.02
C GLY A 459 -23.50 7.45 3.54
N ILE A 460 -23.24 6.15 3.43
CA ILE A 460 -21.92 5.64 3.00
C ILE A 460 -21.52 6.12 1.61
N ALA A 461 -22.45 6.18 0.65
CA ALA A 461 -22.16 6.68 -0.68
C ALA A 461 -21.63 8.13 -0.65
N ALA A 462 -22.17 8.97 0.24
CA ALA A 462 -21.74 10.35 0.39
C ALA A 462 -20.34 10.44 1.02
N LEU A 463 -20.09 9.67 2.08
CA LEU A 463 -18.78 9.60 2.74
C LEU A 463 -17.69 9.06 1.81
N SER A 464 -17.97 7.97 1.10
CA SER A 464 -17.03 7.37 0.14
C SER A 464 -16.73 8.29 -1.04
N ALA A 465 -17.71 9.06 -1.50
CA ALA A 465 -17.48 10.09 -2.51
C ALA A 465 -16.58 11.22 -1.99
N ALA A 466 -16.81 11.71 -0.77
CA ALA A 466 -15.98 12.74 -0.15
C ALA A 466 -14.52 12.28 0.00
N GLN A 467 -14.33 11.03 0.45
CA GLN A 467 -13.01 10.42 0.56
C GLN A 467 -12.31 10.32 -0.81
N ALA A 468 -13.00 9.77 -1.82
CA ALA A 468 -12.42 9.61 -3.15
C ALA A 468 -12.04 10.96 -3.80
N ILE A 469 -12.84 12.01 -3.58
CA ILE A 469 -12.51 13.37 -4.02
C ILE A 469 -11.24 13.86 -3.31
N ARG A 470 -11.14 13.73 -1.98
CA ARG A 470 -9.98 14.20 -1.22
C ARG A 470 -8.70 13.42 -1.55
N GLU A 471 -8.82 12.15 -1.90
CA GLU A 471 -7.67 11.34 -2.35
C GLU A 471 -7.05 11.91 -3.63
N ARG A 472 -7.88 12.40 -4.56
CA ARG A 472 -7.51 12.87 -5.91
C ARG A 472 -7.34 14.38 -6.04
N ASN A 473 -7.89 15.15 -5.13
CA ASN A 473 -7.82 16.61 -5.14
C ASN A 473 -7.62 17.12 -3.70
N LYS A 474 -6.37 17.41 -3.38
CA LYS A 474 -5.93 17.93 -2.08
C LYS A 474 -6.32 19.37 -1.88
N THR A 475 -6.67 20.14 -2.90
CA THR A 475 -6.94 21.59 -2.73
C THR A 475 -8.41 21.99 -2.76
N ALA A 476 -9.30 21.12 -3.25
CA ALA A 476 -10.72 21.42 -3.38
C ALA A 476 -11.47 21.59 -2.05
N SER A 477 -12.60 22.31 -2.11
CA SER A 477 -13.58 22.40 -1.02
C SER A 477 -14.66 21.33 -1.20
N ILE A 478 -14.98 20.61 -0.12
CA ILE A 478 -15.96 19.53 -0.11
C ILE A 478 -17.00 19.83 0.97
N THR A 479 -18.27 19.95 0.57
CA THR A 479 -19.39 20.18 1.48
C THR A 479 -20.40 19.03 1.36
N MET A 480 -20.61 18.29 2.43
CA MET A 480 -21.67 17.30 2.57
C MET A 480 -22.89 17.94 3.24
N VAL A 481 -24.09 17.68 2.72
CA VAL A 481 -25.34 18.25 3.22
C VAL A 481 -26.31 17.12 3.53
N THR A 482 -26.68 16.95 4.80
CA THR A 482 -27.55 15.86 5.26
C THR A 482 -28.69 16.41 6.12
N ASP A 483 -29.88 15.83 5.94
CA ASP A 483 -31.05 16.16 6.75
C ASP A 483 -31.02 15.51 8.14
N GLU A 484 -30.20 14.49 8.34
CA GLU A 484 -29.99 13.86 9.65
C GLU A 484 -29.15 14.78 10.58
N PRO A 485 -29.42 14.79 11.91
CA PRO A 485 -28.73 15.65 12.86
C PRO A 485 -27.38 15.09 13.33
N VAL A 486 -26.84 14.09 12.64
CA VAL A 486 -25.65 13.32 13.04
C VAL A 486 -24.71 13.10 11.87
N LEU A 487 -23.44 12.77 12.17
CA LEU A 487 -22.45 12.37 11.17
C LEU A 487 -22.82 11.03 10.51
N PRO A 488 -22.27 10.72 9.32
CA PRO A 488 -22.42 9.40 8.70
C PRO A 488 -22.11 8.22 9.63
N TYR A 489 -23.02 7.24 9.68
CA TYR A 489 -22.96 6.08 10.56
C TYR A 489 -23.23 4.76 9.82
N TYR A 490 -22.83 3.63 10.41
CA TYR A 490 -23.05 2.29 9.85
C TYR A 490 -24.52 1.88 10.03
N ARG A 491 -25.35 2.27 9.05
CA ARG A 491 -26.81 2.08 9.06
C ARG A 491 -27.27 0.62 9.30
N PRO A 492 -26.57 -0.43 8.86
CA PRO A 492 -26.93 -1.82 9.20
C PRO A 492 -27.01 -2.10 10.71
N MET A 493 -26.26 -1.38 11.56
CA MET A 493 -26.31 -1.55 13.02
C MET A 493 -27.55 -0.94 13.71
N LEU A 494 -28.49 -0.37 12.95
CA LEU A 494 -29.69 0.23 13.55
C LEU A 494 -30.61 -0.79 14.23
N SER A 495 -30.56 -2.07 13.83
CA SER A 495 -31.24 -3.16 14.54
C SER A 495 -30.70 -3.33 15.96
N ASP A 496 -29.38 -3.45 16.10
CA ASP A 496 -28.70 -3.71 17.38
C ASP A 496 -28.97 -2.58 18.39
N TYR A 497 -29.10 -1.34 17.89
CA TYR A 497 -29.47 -0.18 18.69
C TYR A 497 -30.82 -0.34 19.42
N LEU A 498 -31.69 -1.25 18.98
CA LEU A 498 -32.99 -1.48 19.60
C LEU A 498 -32.87 -2.10 21.00
N SER A 499 -31.88 -2.96 21.24
CA SER A 499 -31.68 -3.62 22.55
C SER A 499 -30.57 -3.00 23.38
N GLU A 500 -29.54 -2.42 22.75
CA GLU A 500 -28.39 -1.83 23.42
C GLU A 500 -28.15 -0.36 23.02
N ASP A 501 -27.52 0.42 23.90
CA ASP A 501 -27.02 1.75 23.54
C ASP A 501 -25.64 1.60 22.86
N LEU A 502 -25.51 2.12 21.65
CA LEU A 502 -24.25 2.11 20.92
C LEU A 502 -23.42 3.35 21.27
N SER A 503 -22.11 3.17 21.50
CA SER A 503 -21.16 4.28 21.62
C SER A 503 -20.97 4.98 20.27
N ASP A 504 -20.55 6.25 20.31
CA ASP A 504 -20.24 7.02 19.10
C ASP A 504 -19.20 6.31 18.23
N GLU A 505 -18.21 5.65 18.84
CA GLU A 505 -17.15 4.87 18.18
C GLU A 505 -17.70 3.65 17.42
N ARG A 506 -18.78 3.03 17.92
CA ARG A 506 -19.43 1.88 17.25
C ARG A 506 -20.46 2.31 16.22
N LEU A 507 -21.02 3.52 16.36
CA LEU A 507 -22.08 4.01 15.50
C LEU A 507 -21.54 4.73 14.26
N PHE A 508 -20.64 5.70 14.45
CA PHE A 508 -20.14 6.53 13.36
C PHE A 508 -19.06 5.81 12.54
N VAL A 509 -19.08 5.99 11.22
CA VAL A 509 -18.07 5.37 10.33
C VAL A 509 -16.71 6.07 10.48
N GLN A 510 -16.73 7.39 10.69
CA GLN A 510 -15.56 8.22 10.92
C GLN A 510 -15.86 9.20 12.05
N ASP A 511 -14.85 9.51 12.86
CA ASP A 511 -14.96 10.50 13.92
C ASP A 511 -14.92 11.95 13.39
N GLN A 512 -15.17 12.91 14.27
CA GLN A 512 -15.18 14.33 13.91
C GLN A 512 -13.79 14.86 13.48
N ALA A 513 -12.70 14.24 13.97
CA ALA A 513 -11.34 14.66 13.66
C ALA A 513 -11.03 14.37 12.19
N TRP A 514 -11.43 13.19 11.70
CA TRP A 514 -11.23 12.77 10.32
C TRP A 514 -11.78 13.77 9.29
N TYR A 515 -13.00 14.29 9.49
CA TYR A 515 -13.58 15.30 8.58
C TYR A 515 -12.79 16.61 8.61
N SER A 516 -12.31 17.01 9.79
CA SER A 516 -11.53 18.25 9.97
C SER A 516 -10.17 18.15 9.29
N GLU A 517 -9.46 17.04 9.50
CA GLU A 517 -8.17 16.72 8.89
C GLU A 517 -8.26 16.64 7.36
N ASN A 518 -9.36 16.09 6.85
CA ASN A 518 -9.64 16.00 5.41
C ASN A 518 -10.30 17.26 4.83
N ARG A 519 -10.50 18.33 5.61
CA ARG A 519 -11.17 19.57 5.17
C ARG A 519 -12.49 19.28 4.44
N ILE A 520 -13.35 18.51 5.09
CA ILE A 520 -14.72 18.19 4.64
C ILE A 520 -15.69 18.89 5.60
N GLU A 521 -16.52 19.78 5.07
CA GLU A 521 -17.58 20.43 5.83
C GLU A 521 -18.84 19.56 5.79
N VAL A 522 -19.39 19.20 6.95
CA VAL A 522 -20.63 18.41 7.04
C VAL A 522 -21.73 19.28 7.65
N LEU A 523 -22.71 19.67 6.83
CA LEU A 523 -23.88 20.43 7.22
C LEU A 523 -25.01 19.47 7.62
N THR A 524 -25.15 19.22 8.92
CA THR A 524 -26.20 18.37 9.49
C THR A 524 -27.51 19.13 9.71
N SER A 525 -28.63 18.40 9.82
CA SER A 525 -29.98 18.97 9.94
C SER A 525 -30.36 19.94 8.81
N LYS A 526 -29.77 19.76 7.62
CA LYS A 526 -30.02 20.56 6.42
C LYS A 526 -30.60 19.67 5.32
N ARG A 527 -31.92 19.72 5.14
CA ARG A 527 -32.57 19.06 4.00
C ARG A 527 -32.43 19.92 2.75
N VAL A 528 -31.83 19.39 1.70
CA VAL A 528 -31.88 20.02 0.36
C VAL A 528 -33.26 19.80 -0.24
N THR A 529 -33.93 20.88 -0.64
CA THR A 529 -35.28 20.84 -1.19
C THR A 529 -35.35 21.27 -2.65
N LYS A 530 -34.29 21.89 -3.18
CA LYS A 530 -34.26 22.32 -4.58
C LYS A 530 -32.85 22.22 -5.15
N LEU A 531 -32.78 21.82 -6.42
CA LEU A 531 -31.57 21.77 -7.23
C LEU A 531 -31.81 22.57 -8.51
N ASP A 532 -31.01 23.60 -8.72
CA ASP A 532 -30.96 24.35 -9.98
C ASP A 532 -29.68 23.98 -10.73
N SER A 533 -29.81 23.08 -11.69
CA SER A 533 -28.70 22.59 -12.51
C SER A 533 -28.13 23.65 -13.46
N LYS A 534 -28.90 24.69 -13.81
CA LYS A 534 -28.46 25.75 -14.73
C LYS A 534 -27.58 26.76 -14.03
N SER A 535 -27.96 27.16 -12.81
CA SER A 535 -27.15 28.07 -11.99
C SER A 535 -26.14 27.34 -11.11
N ARG A 536 -26.15 25.99 -11.10
CA ARG A 536 -25.31 25.10 -10.31
C ARG A 536 -25.40 25.40 -8.80
N GLN A 537 -26.63 25.37 -8.29
CA GLN A 537 -26.94 25.67 -6.91
C GLN A 537 -27.91 24.65 -6.30
N VAL A 538 -27.74 24.37 -5.02
CA VAL A 538 -28.75 23.69 -4.19
C VAL A 538 -29.27 24.63 -3.12
N GLU A 539 -30.54 24.48 -2.77
CA GLU A 539 -31.21 25.25 -1.72
C GLU A 539 -31.73 24.30 -0.64
N THR A 540 -31.43 24.62 0.62
CA THR A 540 -31.90 23.87 1.78
C THR A 540 -33.27 24.39 2.25
N GLN A 541 -33.97 23.59 3.05
CA GLN A 541 -35.31 23.90 3.57
C GLN A 541 -35.34 25.20 4.39
N ASP A 542 -34.23 25.60 5.02
CA ASP A 542 -34.10 26.85 5.77
C ASP A 542 -33.62 28.04 4.91
N GLY A 543 -33.53 27.86 3.58
CA GLY A 543 -33.22 28.92 2.61
C GLY A 543 -31.73 29.18 2.38
N MET A 544 -30.83 28.33 2.88
CA MET A 544 -29.41 28.43 2.56
C MET A 544 -29.17 27.97 1.12
N VAL A 545 -28.45 28.78 0.35
CA VAL A 545 -28.09 28.50 -1.05
C VAL A 545 -26.61 28.16 -1.12
N ILE A 546 -26.28 27.02 -1.74
CA ILE A 546 -24.92 26.50 -1.85
C ILE A 546 -24.58 26.31 -3.33
N SER A 547 -23.57 27.01 -3.81
CA SER A 547 -23.05 26.89 -5.18
C SER A 547 -22.07 25.73 -5.31
N TYR A 548 -22.07 25.04 -6.45
CA TYR A 548 -21.13 23.94 -6.72
C TYR A 548 -20.52 24.03 -8.12
N ASP A 549 -19.34 23.45 -8.29
CA ASP A 549 -18.75 23.14 -9.61
C ASP A 549 -19.13 21.72 -10.03
N LYS A 550 -19.14 20.79 -9.07
CA LYS A 550 -19.58 19.39 -9.22
C LYS A 550 -20.54 19.01 -8.08
N LEU A 551 -21.61 18.28 -8.41
CA LEU A 551 -22.62 17.82 -7.47
C LEU A 551 -22.73 16.31 -7.46
N ILE A 552 -22.84 15.70 -6.28
CA ILE A 552 -23.12 14.28 -6.11
C ILE A 552 -24.41 14.12 -5.32
N ILE A 553 -25.42 13.47 -5.91
CA ILE A 553 -26.70 13.15 -5.26
C ILE A 553 -26.60 11.75 -4.65
N ALA A 554 -26.51 11.70 -3.33
CA ALA A 554 -26.40 10.49 -2.51
C ALA A 554 -27.51 10.48 -1.42
N THR A 555 -28.71 10.90 -1.81
CA THR A 555 -29.89 11.07 -0.94
C THR A 555 -30.42 9.75 -0.40
N GLY A 556 -30.01 8.62 -0.97
CA GLY A 556 -30.36 7.29 -0.48
C GLY A 556 -31.83 6.94 -0.75
N ALA A 557 -32.46 6.31 0.24
CA ALA A 557 -33.80 5.73 0.10
C ALA A 557 -34.57 5.78 1.43
N TYR A 558 -35.90 5.72 1.36
CA TYR A 558 -36.82 5.68 2.49
C TYR A 558 -37.55 4.34 2.59
N SER A 559 -38.05 4.00 3.78
CA SER A 559 -38.88 2.79 3.99
C SER A 559 -40.16 2.86 3.18
N PHE A 560 -40.43 1.82 2.40
CA PHE A 560 -41.68 1.70 1.66
C PHE A 560 -42.80 1.27 2.61
N VAL A 561 -43.75 2.16 2.85
CA VAL A 561 -44.99 1.86 3.58
C VAL A 561 -46.05 1.42 2.57
N PRO A 562 -46.49 0.14 2.57
CA PRO A 562 -47.52 -0.32 1.66
C PRO A 562 -48.86 0.37 1.99
N PRO A 563 -49.78 0.51 1.02
CA PRO A 563 -51.07 1.17 1.22
C PRO A 563 -52.06 0.27 1.99
N ILE A 564 -51.72 -0.07 3.23
CA ILE A 564 -52.53 -0.88 4.13
C ILE A 564 -53.37 0.08 5.00
N PRO A 565 -54.70 -0.09 5.08
CA PRO A 565 -55.52 0.66 6.04
C PRO A 565 -54.98 0.55 7.47
N GLY A 566 -54.81 1.68 8.15
CA GLY A 566 -54.27 1.75 9.51
C GLY A 566 -52.74 1.81 9.61
N ALA A 567 -52.00 1.89 8.50
CA ALA A 567 -50.53 2.04 8.51
C ALA A 567 -50.04 3.38 9.11
N ASP A 568 -50.93 4.36 9.31
CA ASP A 568 -50.69 5.65 9.94
C ASP A 568 -51.06 5.68 11.44
N LEU A 569 -51.57 4.58 11.99
CA LEU A 569 -51.91 4.48 13.42
C LEU A 569 -50.68 4.64 14.32
N LYS A 570 -50.89 5.21 15.51
CA LYS A 570 -49.85 5.24 16.55
C LYS A 570 -49.52 3.81 16.96
N GLY A 571 -48.23 3.46 16.97
CA GLY A 571 -47.78 2.09 17.20
C GLY A 571 -47.30 1.38 15.94
N VAL A 572 -47.47 2.00 14.76
CA VAL A 572 -46.82 1.56 13.51
C VAL A 572 -45.50 2.30 13.35
N TYR A 573 -44.42 1.56 13.13
CA TYR A 573 -43.07 2.07 12.97
C TYR A 573 -42.43 1.55 11.68
N THR A 574 -41.42 2.26 11.21
CA THR A 574 -40.44 1.78 10.23
C THR A 574 -39.05 1.87 10.86
N LEU A 575 -38.04 1.27 10.25
CA LEU A 575 -36.65 1.39 10.69
C LEU A 575 -35.78 1.72 9.48
N ARG A 576 -35.39 2.98 9.31
CA ARG A 576 -34.46 3.37 8.25
C ARG A 576 -33.31 4.23 8.74
N ASN A 577 -33.58 5.17 9.63
CA ASN A 577 -32.60 6.09 10.18
C ASN A 577 -32.52 6.00 11.71
N LEU A 578 -31.56 6.70 12.29
CA LEU A 578 -31.31 6.69 13.74
C LEU A 578 -32.49 7.24 14.54
N GLU A 579 -33.24 8.20 14.00
CA GLU A 579 -34.44 8.73 14.64
C GLU A 579 -35.56 7.69 14.69
N ASP A 580 -35.74 6.92 13.62
CA ASP A 580 -36.66 5.77 13.61
C ASP A 580 -36.27 4.74 14.67
N ALA A 581 -34.97 4.40 14.75
CA ALA A 581 -34.45 3.45 15.73
C ALA A 581 -34.68 3.92 17.18
N ARG A 582 -34.44 5.21 17.47
CA ARG A 582 -34.73 5.82 18.79
C ARG A 582 -36.21 5.73 19.15
N ARG A 583 -37.08 6.11 18.23
CA ARG A 583 -38.54 6.06 18.43
C ARG A 583 -39.02 4.64 18.66
N LEU A 584 -38.53 3.69 17.88
CA LEU A 584 -38.86 2.27 18.02
C LEU A 584 -38.37 1.74 19.36
N LYS A 585 -37.10 1.97 19.72
CA LYS A 585 -36.52 1.58 21.02
C LYS A 585 -37.36 2.08 22.21
N ASP A 586 -37.78 3.34 22.19
CA ASP A 586 -38.61 3.91 23.25
C ASP A 586 -40.02 3.31 23.31
N ALA A 587 -40.57 2.90 22.17
CA ALA A 587 -41.83 2.17 22.10
C ALA A 587 -41.70 0.74 22.63
N LEU A 588 -40.60 0.05 22.30
CA LEU A 588 -40.33 -1.33 22.73
C LEU A 588 -40.31 -1.47 24.26
N LYS A 589 -39.91 -0.43 25.00
CA LYS A 589 -39.96 -0.39 26.48
C LYS A 589 -41.38 -0.53 27.08
N LYS A 590 -42.43 -0.30 26.29
CA LYS A 590 -43.83 -0.17 26.77
C LYS A 590 -44.76 -1.26 26.27
N VAL A 591 -44.29 -2.12 25.37
CA VAL A 591 -45.12 -3.11 24.67
C VAL A 591 -44.76 -4.52 25.10
N LYS A 592 -45.68 -5.47 24.89
CA LYS A 592 -45.45 -6.89 25.14
C LYS A 592 -45.56 -7.74 23.88
N LYS A 593 -46.26 -7.24 22.86
CA LYS A 593 -46.49 -7.93 21.60
C LYS A 593 -46.13 -7.02 20.43
N ALA A 594 -45.39 -7.56 19.47
CA ALA A 594 -45.03 -6.89 18.24
C ALA A 594 -45.32 -7.77 17.02
N VAL A 595 -45.72 -7.15 15.91
CA VAL A 595 -45.82 -7.79 14.60
C VAL A 595 -44.82 -7.14 13.66
N VAL A 596 -43.97 -7.92 13.03
CA VAL A 596 -43.08 -7.46 11.96
C VAL A 596 -43.67 -7.88 10.62
N ILE A 597 -43.97 -6.91 9.76
CA ILE A 597 -44.49 -7.15 8.42
C ILE A 597 -43.31 -7.10 7.44
N GLY A 598 -42.94 -8.25 6.89
CA GLY A 598 -41.78 -8.47 6.03
C GLY A 598 -40.75 -9.40 6.67
N GLY A 599 -40.47 -10.54 6.03
CA GLY A 599 -39.50 -11.56 6.41
C GLY A 599 -38.16 -11.44 5.68
N GLY A 600 -37.69 -10.22 5.45
CA GLY A 600 -36.36 -9.91 4.92
C GLY A 600 -35.35 -9.58 6.03
N VAL A 601 -34.06 -9.49 5.67
CA VAL A 601 -32.91 -9.35 6.60
C VAL A 601 -33.17 -8.40 7.76
N LEU A 602 -33.37 -7.10 7.47
CA LEU A 602 -33.59 -6.07 8.49
C LEU A 602 -34.75 -6.38 9.43
N GLY A 603 -35.84 -6.93 8.88
CA GLY A 603 -37.01 -7.31 9.65
C GLY A 603 -36.67 -8.45 10.63
N LEU A 604 -35.88 -9.42 10.18
CA LEU A 604 -35.47 -10.58 10.99
C LEU A 604 -34.42 -10.21 12.04
N GLU A 605 -33.51 -9.28 11.76
CA GLU A 605 -32.59 -8.71 12.76
C GLU A 605 -33.38 -7.98 13.85
N ALA A 606 -34.35 -7.13 13.45
CA ALA A 606 -35.22 -6.46 14.43
C ALA A 606 -36.06 -7.46 15.24
N VAL A 607 -36.48 -8.60 14.67
CA VAL A 607 -37.18 -9.67 15.40
C VAL A 607 -36.29 -10.25 16.50
N GLU A 608 -35.03 -10.57 16.20
CA GLU A 608 -34.08 -11.09 17.20
C GLU A 608 -33.93 -10.11 18.38
N GLU A 609 -33.79 -8.81 18.08
CA GLU A 609 -33.66 -7.78 19.11
C GLU A 609 -34.93 -7.59 19.94
N MET A 610 -36.11 -7.69 19.33
CA MET A 610 -37.37 -7.67 20.09
C MET A 610 -37.51 -8.90 20.99
N VAL A 611 -37.10 -10.08 20.51
CA VAL A 611 -37.14 -11.32 21.30
C VAL A 611 -36.15 -11.26 22.46
N SER A 612 -34.95 -10.69 22.27
CA SER A 612 -33.95 -10.51 23.34
C SER A 612 -34.47 -9.60 24.47
N LEU A 613 -35.33 -8.63 24.13
CA LEU A 613 -36.05 -7.78 25.09
C LEU A 613 -37.27 -8.45 25.76
N GLY A 614 -37.56 -9.71 25.42
CA GLY A 614 -38.68 -10.48 25.99
C GLY A 614 -40.05 -10.14 25.39
N ILE A 615 -40.09 -9.52 24.21
CA ILE A 615 -41.33 -9.19 23.50
C ILE A 615 -41.80 -10.42 22.72
N GLN A 616 -43.11 -10.69 22.75
CA GLN A 616 -43.71 -11.74 21.93
C GLN A 616 -43.86 -11.24 20.49
N VAL A 617 -43.13 -11.85 19.55
CA VAL A 617 -43.08 -11.40 18.16
C VAL A 617 -43.80 -12.36 17.22
N ALA A 618 -44.54 -11.79 16.27
CA ALA A 618 -45.04 -12.49 15.10
C ALA A 618 -44.49 -11.86 13.81
N VAL A 619 -44.14 -12.68 12.81
CA VAL A 619 -43.69 -12.21 11.49
C VAL A 619 -44.74 -12.55 10.45
N VAL A 620 -45.11 -11.56 9.64
CA VAL A 620 -46.01 -11.72 8.50
C VAL A 620 -45.21 -11.53 7.22
N GLU A 621 -45.14 -12.56 6.39
CA GLU A 621 -44.46 -12.54 5.09
C GLU A 621 -45.43 -12.94 3.99
N HIS A 622 -45.47 -12.10 2.95
CA HIS A 622 -46.32 -12.31 1.78
C HIS A 622 -45.93 -13.58 1.01
N ASN A 623 -44.63 -13.84 0.88
CA ASN A 623 -44.10 -15.04 0.26
C ASN A 623 -44.30 -16.26 1.17
N ASP A 624 -44.29 -17.44 0.57
CA ASP A 624 -44.42 -18.72 1.28
C ASP A 624 -43.19 -19.11 2.13
N ARG A 625 -42.14 -18.29 2.08
CA ARG A 625 -40.85 -18.52 2.74
C ARG A 625 -40.15 -17.22 3.13
N LEU A 626 -39.20 -17.31 4.06
CA LEU A 626 -38.37 -16.21 4.54
C LEU A 626 -37.22 -15.93 3.57
N MET A 627 -36.78 -14.66 3.49
CA MET A 627 -35.66 -14.22 2.64
C MET A 627 -35.66 -14.84 1.22
N PRO A 628 -36.78 -14.78 0.47
CA PRO A 628 -36.96 -15.57 -0.75
C PRO A 628 -35.99 -15.21 -1.89
N ARG A 629 -35.28 -14.07 -1.78
CA ARG A 629 -34.23 -13.65 -2.72
C ARG A 629 -32.88 -14.26 -2.37
N GLN A 630 -32.56 -14.41 -1.09
CA GLN A 630 -31.26 -14.85 -0.59
C GLN A 630 -31.22 -16.35 -0.26
N LEU A 631 -32.35 -16.94 0.12
CA LEU A 631 -32.42 -18.33 0.57
C LEU A 631 -33.27 -19.17 -0.38
N ASP A 632 -32.86 -20.43 -0.52
CA ASP A 632 -33.65 -21.44 -1.19
C ASP A 632 -34.67 -22.10 -0.23
N PRO A 633 -35.59 -22.97 -0.72
CA PRO A 633 -36.62 -23.53 0.16
C PRO A 633 -36.05 -24.30 1.34
N GLN A 634 -34.91 -24.98 1.16
CA GLN A 634 -34.26 -25.76 2.22
C GLN A 634 -33.66 -24.83 3.29
N ALA A 635 -32.83 -23.87 2.89
CA ALA A 635 -32.18 -22.94 3.80
C ALA A 635 -33.21 -22.03 4.52
N SER A 636 -34.25 -21.58 3.81
CA SER A 636 -35.34 -20.83 4.45
C SER A 636 -36.12 -21.70 5.44
N GLY A 637 -36.28 -23.00 5.17
CA GLY A 637 -36.90 -23.95 6.10
C GLY A 637 -36.11 -24.09 7.40
N MET A 638 -34.78 -24.13 7.31
CA MET A 638 -33.91 -24.15 8.49
C MET A 638 -34.03 -22.87 9.33
N LEU A 639 -34.06 -21.70 8.68
CA LEU A 639 -34.30 -20.43 9.37
C LEU A 639 -35.68 -20.39 10.04
N LYS A 640 -36.72 -20.89 9.36
CA LYS A 640 -38.06 -21.04 9.93
C LYS A 640 -38.04 -21.87 11.22
N GLU A 641 -37.36 -23.02 11.22
CA GLU A 641 -37.24 -23.89 12.39
C GLU A 641 -36.50 -23.21 13.56
N LEU A 642 -35.41 -22.47 13.26
CA LEU A 642 -34.67 -21.70 14.27
C LEU A 642 -35.56 -20.64 14.94
N MET A 643 -36.34 -19.91 14.15
CA MET A 643 -37.26 -18.88 14.65
C MET A 643 -38.40 -19.48 15.48
N GLU A 644 -39.02 -20.56 15.01
CA GLU A 644 -40.08 -21.26 15.75
C GLU A 644 -39.57 -21.81 17.08
N ALA A 645 -38.31 -22.30 17.13
CA ALA A 645 -37.67 -22.76 18.36
C ALA A 645 -37.47 -21.63 19.39
N LYS A 646 -37.35 -20.37 18.95
CA LYS A 646 -37.31 -19.17 19.80
C LYS A 646 -38.70 -18.66 20.19
N GLY A 647 -39.77 -19.33 19.78
CA GLY A 647 -41.15 -18.98 20.11
C GLY A 647 -41.77 -17.90 19.23
N ILE A 648 -41.15 -17.59 18.08
CA ILE A 648 -41.65 -16.60 17.13
C ILE A 648 -42.78 -17.22 16.31
N ALA A 649 -43.90 -16.51 16.20
CA ALA A 649 -45.02 -16.96 15.37
C ALA A 649 -44.81 -16.51 13.91
N LEU A 650 -44.80 -17.46 12.97
CA LEU A 650 -44.59 -17.18 11.55
C LEU A 650 -45.88 -17.33 10.74
N TYR A 651 -46.21 -16.30 9.98
CA TYR A 651 -47.36 -16.24 9.08
C TYR A 651 -46.85 -16.01 7.66
N LEU A 652 -46.57 -17.11 6.96
CA LEU A 652 -46.02 -17.12 5.59
C LEU A 652 -47.13 -17.33 4.56
N GLY A 653 -46.94 -16.81 3.34
CA GLY A 653 -47.88 -16.94 2.24
C GLY A 653 -49.17 -16.13 2.44
N VAL A 654 -49.16 -15.15 3.33
CA VAL A 654 -50.33 -14.35 3.71
C VAL A 654 -49.99 -12.87 3.69
N SER A 655 -50.98 -12.05 3.38
CA SER A 655 -50.82 -10.59 3.33
C SER A 655 -51.59 -9.92 4.44
N THR A 656 -51.06 -8.81 4.93
CA THR A 656 -51.81 -7.90 5.79
C THR A 656 -52.92 -7.22 5.00
N GLU A 657 -54.16 -7.35 5.47
CA GLU A 657 -55.34 -6.68 4.91
C GLU A 657 -55.55 -5.31 5.58
N GLU A 658 -55.41 -5.24 6.91
CA GLU A 658 -55.65 -4.02 7.71
C GLU A 658 -54.83 -4.08 9.00
N ILE A 659 -54.26 -2.95 9.43
CA ILE A 659 -53.75 -2.76 10.79
C ILE A 659 -54.89 -2.17 11.60
N VAL A 660 -55.41 -2.94 12.57
CA VAL A 660 -56.65 -2.60 13.28
C VAL A 660 -56.37 -1.82 14.56
N GLY A 661 -57.22 -0.84 14.84
CA GLY A 661 -57.21 -0.03 16.06
C GLY A 661 -57.97 1.29 15.87
N GLU A 662 -58.45 1.90 16.95
CA GLU A 662 -59.14 3.20 16.86
C GLU A 662 -58.15 4.37 16.75
N ASN A 663 -57.21 4.47 17.69
CA ASN A 663 -56.21 5.54 17.77
C ASN A 663 -54.78 5.01 17.86
N THR A 664 -54.62 3.78 18.32
CA THR A 664 -53.36 3.06 18.45
C THR A 664 -53.54 1.66 17.88
N VAL A 665 -52.45 1.02 17.47
CA VAL A 665 -52.47 -0.38 17.04
C VAL A 665 -53.03 -1.29 18.15
N GLU A 666 -53.95 -2.17 17.77
CA GLU A 666 -54.49 -3.25 18.61
C GLU A 666 -54.29 -4.64 17.97
N GLY A 667 -54.05 -4.67 16.65
CA GLY A 667 -53.82 -5.92 15.93
C GLY A 667 -53.52 -5.74 14.44
N VAL A 668 -53.27 -6.86 13.77
CA VAL A 668 -53.08 -6.97 12.33
C VAL A 668 -54.03 -8.02 11.79
N ARG A 669 -54.94 -7.63 10.89
CA ARG A 669 -55.83 -8.54 10.17
C ARG A 669 -55.15 -9.03 8.89
N LEU A 670 -55.18 -10.34 8.68
CA LEU A 670 -54.62 -11.01 7.51
C LEU A 670 -55.71 -11.34 6.49
N ASN A 671 -55.33 -11.46 5.22
CA ASN A 671 -56.22 -11.79 4.12
C ASN A 671 -56.88 -13.18 4.20
N ASN A 672 -56.47 -14.03 5.14
CA ASN A 672 -57.08 -15.32 5.43
C ASN A 672 -58.14 -15.26 6.55
N GLY A 673 -58.47 -14.06 7.05
CA GLY A 673 -59.45 -13.81 8.10
C GLY A 673 -58.89 -13.89 9.53
N GLN A 674 -57.63 -14.28 9.72
CA GLN A 674 -56.99 -14.28 11.03
C GLN A 674 -56.65 -12.85 11.49
N THR A 675 -56.77 -12.58 12.79
CA THR A 675 -56.28 -11.34 13.41
C THR A 675 -55.24 -11.66 14.47
N ILE A 676 -54.07 -11.04 14.35
CA ILE A 676 -52.97 -11.14 15.32
C ILE A 676 -53.04 -9.92 16.23
N LEU A 677 -53.30 -10.13 17.52
CA LEU A 677 -53.32 -9.03 18.50
C LEU A 677 -51.90 -8.55 18.80
N THR A 678 -51.65 -7.25 18.71
CA THR A 678 -50.33 -6.66 18.91
C THR A 678 -50.43 -5.23 19.43
N ASP A 679 -49.40 -4.79 20.15
CA ASP A 679 -49.30 -3.41 20.65
C ASP A 679 -48.44 -2.54 19.72
N LEU A 680 -47.67 -3.19 18.83
CA LEU A 680 -46.71 -2.56 17.94
C LEU A 680 -46.66 -3.28 16.59
N VAL A 681 -46.52 -2.52 15.51
CA VAL A 681 -46.22 -3.03 14.16
C VAL A 681 -44.93 -2.40 13.65
N LEU A 682 -43.99 -3.21 13.18
CA LEU A 682 -42.83 -2.77 12.41
C LEU A 682 -43.05 -3.13 10.94
N LEU A 683 -43.03 -2.14 10.07
CA LEU A 683 -43.07 -2.33 8.62
C LEU A 683 -41.64 -2.45 8.08
N SER A 684 -41.31 -3.63 7.58
CA SER A 684 -40.03 -3.97 6.93
C SER A 684 -40.26 -4.49 5.50
N THR A 685 -41.01 -3.72 4.72
CA THR A 685 -41.51 -4.10 3.38
C THR A 685 -40.66 -3.58 2.21
N GLY A 686 -39.39 -3.29 2.47
CA GLY A 686 -38.43 -2.77 1.50
C GLY A 686 -38.31 -1.25 1.49
N VAL A 687 -37.54 -0.72 0.55
CA VAL A 687 -37.22 0.72 0.44
C VAL A 687 -37.54 1.28 -0.95
N ARG A 688 -37.62 2.61 -1.04
CA ARG A 688 -37.77 3.37 -2.29
C ARG A 688 -36.71 4.48 -2.38
N PRO A 689 -36.06 4.64 -3.55
CA PRO A 689 -35.08 5.71 -3.77
C PRO A 689 -35.66 7.11 -3.59
N HIS A 690 -34.88 8.03 -3.03
CA HIS A 690 -35.19 9.46 -3.03
C HIS A 690 -34.80 10.09 -4.36
N VAL A 691 -35.77 10.25 -5.24
CA VAL A 691 -35.57 10.72 -6.63
C VAL A 691 -36.17 12.10 -6.91
N GLU A 692 -36.99 12.62 -5.98
CA GLU A 692 -37.81 13.81 -6.19
C GLU A 692 -36.94 15.03 -6.54
N LEU A 693 -35.84 15.23 -5.82
CA LEU A 693 -34.88 16.32 -6.06
C LEU A 693 -34.30 16.29 -7.49
N ALA A 694 -33.97 15.10 -7.98
CA ALA A 694 -33.39 14.90 -9.31
C ALA A 694 -34.47 15.08 -10.40
N GLN A 695 -35.65 14.52 -10.17
CA GLN A 695 -36.77 14.60 -11.09
C GLN A 695 -37.23 16.05 -11.29
N GLU A 696 -37.36 16.83 -10.21
CA GLU A 696 -37.70 18.25 -10.28
C GLU A 696 -36.62 19.10 -10.96
N ALA A 697 -35.35 18.70 -10.82
CA ALA A 697 -34.22 19.34 -11.50
C ALA A 697 -34.06 18.91 -12.98
N GLY A 698 -34.93 18.02 -13.47
CA GLY A 698 -34.96 17.57 -14.86
C GLY A 698 -33.93 16.49 -15.21
N LEU A 699 -33.41 15.77 -14.23
CA LEU A 699 -32.54 14.60 -14.48
C LEU A 699 -33.39 13.40 -14.91
N GLU A 700 -32.78 12.49 -15.68
CA GLU A 700 -33.40 11.21 -16.02
C GLU A 700 -33.58 10.32 -14.78
N VAL A 701 -34.83 9.92 -14.53
CA VAL A 701 -35.23 9.08 -13.39
C VAL A 701 -36.12 7.95 -13.90
N GLN A 702 -35.86 6.74 -13.42
CA GLN A 702 -36.73 5.58 -13.61
C GLN A 702 -37.12 5.01 -12.24
N GLN A 703 -36.57 3.86 -11.83
CA GLN A 703 -36.69 3.37 -10.45
C GLN A 703 -35.79 4.17 -9.50
N GLY A 704 -34.62 4.60 -9.99
CA GLY A 704 -33.70 5.53 -9.33
C GLY A 704 -33.20 6.60 -10.31
N ILE A 705 -32.24 7.41 -9.88
CA ILE A 705 -31.55 8.38 -10.76
C ILE A 705 -30.66 7.61 -11.72
N VAL A 706 -30.90 7.70 -13.02
CA VAL A 706 -30.17 6.91 -14.02
C VAL A 706 -28.73 7.41 -14.14
N VAL A 707 -27.77 6.47 -14.03
CA VAL A 707 -26.34 6.77 -14.14
C VAL A 707 -25.60 5.83 -15.10
N ASP A 708 -24.52 6.33 -15.69
CA ASP A 708 -23.55 5.53 -16.44
C ASP A 708 -22.56 4.78 -15.53
N ASN A 709 -21.59 4.09 -16.12
CA ASN A 709 -20.57 3.35 -15.37
C ASN A 709 -19.59 4.25 -14.60
N GLN A 710 -19.55 5.56 -14.82
CA GLN A 710 -18.77 6.51 -14.02
C GLN A 710 -19.66 7.28 -13.03
N MET A 711 -20.88 6.77 -12.79
CA MET A 711 -21.90 7.36 -11.92
C MET A 711 -22.37 8.75 -12.37
N ARG A 712 -22.17 9.12 -13.64
CA ARG A 712 -22.64 10.40 -14.21
C ARG A 712 -24.12 10.31 -14.52
N THR A 713 -24.84 11.39 -14.24
CA THR A 713 -26.27 11.50 -14.60
C THR A 713 -26.44 12.06 -16.01
N SER A 714 -27.68 12.21 -16.46
CA SER A 714 -28.05 12.89 -17.71
C SER A 714 -27.61 14.37 -17.83
N VAL A 715 -27.15 14.99 -16.74
CA VAL A 715 -26.72 16.40 -16.70
C VAL A 715 -25.24 16.49 -16.36
N ASP A 716 -24.48 17.21 -17.18
CA ASP A 716 -23.04 17.42 -16.99
C ASP A 716 -22.72 18.05 -15.62
N GLY A 717 -21.68 17.52 -14.97
CA GLY A 717 -21.24 17.95 -13.65
C GLY A 717 -22.12 17.46 -12.48
N ILE A 718 -23.16 16.65 -12.74
CA ILE A 718 -23.99 16.04 -11.70
C ILE A 718 -23.86 14.51 -11.76
N TYR A 719 -23.57 13.92 -10.61
CA TYR A 719 -23.39 12.49 -10.39
C TYR A 719 -24.45 12.00 -9.39
N ALA A 720 -24.72 10.70 -9.36
CA ALA A 720 -25.56 10.09 -8.34
C ALA A 720 -25.00 8.75 -7.89
N ALA A 721 -25.12 8.44 -6.60
CA ALA A 721 -24.58 7.23 -6.01
C ALA A 721 -25.48 6.66 -4.90
N GLY A 722 -25.23 5.41 -4.54
CA GLY A 722 -25.93 4.71 -3.48
C GLY A 722 -27.38 4.33 -3.81
N ASP A 723 -28.19 4.12 -2.78
CA ASP A 723 -29.58 3.66 -2.94
C ASP A 723 -30.49 4.61 -3.74
N SER A 724 -30.07 5.87 -3.97
CA SER A 724 -30.76 6.83 -4.84
C SER A 724 -30.50 6.61 -6.34
N ALA A 725 -29.40 5.93 -6.70
CA ALA A 725 -28.95 5.76 -8.08
C ALA A 725 -29.39 4.42 -8.68
N GLN A 726 -29.58 4.43 -10.00
CA GLN A 726 -29.90 3.26 -10.83
C GLN A 726 -28.80 3.06 -11.87
N PHE A 727 -28.12 1.91 -11.79
CA PHE A 727 -27.14 1.49 -12.78
C PHE A 727 -27.74 0.36 -13.65
N GLY A 728 -27.77 0.58 -14.96
CA GLY A 728 -28.49 -0.31 -15.88
C GLY A 728 -29.99 -0.38 -15.54
N GLU A 729 -30.52 -1.60 -15.38
CA GLU A 729 -31.94 -1.83 -15.08
C GLU A 729 -32.25 -1.98 -13.58
N ARG A 730 -31.26 -1.76 -12.69
CA ARG A 730 -31.39 -2.14 -11.27
C ARG A 730 -31.03 -1.00 -10.33
N VAL A 731 -31.83 -0.90 -9.27
CA VAL A 731 -31.46 -0.23 -8.01
C VAL A 731 -31.07 -1.32 -7.02
N ILE A 732 -29.87 -1.21 -6.43
CA ILE A 732 -29.32 -2.23 -5.54
C ILE A 732 -29.05 -1.61 -4.18
N GLY A 733 -29.98 -1.83 -3.25
CA GLY A 733 -29.93 -1.28 -1.90
C GLY A 733 -29.05 -2.11 -0.96
N LEU A 734 -27.76 -2.22 -1.26
CA LEU A 734 -26.77 -2.92 -0.42
C LEU A 734 -25.64 -1.97 -0.03
N TRP A 735 -25.14 -2.12 1.20
CA TRP A 735 -24.07 -1.26 1.73
C TRP A 735 -22.79 -1.30 0.88
N PRO A 736 -22.22 -2.47 0.51
CA PRO A 736 -21.01 -2.51 -0.29
C PRO A 736 -21.17 -1.89 -1.68
N VAL A 737 -22.37 -2.02 -2.28
CA VAL A 737 -22.69 -1.40 -3.57
C VAL A 737 -22.74 0.11 -3.43
N SER A 738 -23.43 0.62 -2.41
CA SER A 738 -23.50 2.06 -2.14
C SER A 738 -22.13 2.68 -1.89
N LEU A 739 -21.25 1.98 -1.19
CA LEU A 739 -19.87 2.39 -0.96
C LEU A 739 -19.10 2.53 -2.28
N GLU A 740 -19.12 1.49 -3.11
CA GLU A 740 -18.37 1.49 -4.37
C GLU A 740 -18.92 2.52 -5.36
N MET A 741 -20.25 2.67 -5.46
CA MET A 741 -20.87 3.75 -6.24
C MET A 741 -20.41 5.13 -5.75
N GLY A 742 -20.33 5.34 -4.44
CA GLY A 742 -19.84 6.59 -3.86
C GLY A 742 -18.38 6.87 -4.26
N ARG A 743 -17.51 5.86 -4.13
CA ARG A 743 -16.09 5.95 -4.50
C ARG A 743 -15.92 6.34 -5.97
N VAL A 744 -16.61 5.65 -6.89
CA VAL A 744 -16.55 5.92 -8.33
C VAL A 744 -17.10 7.30 -8.66
N ALA A 745 -18.23 7.69 -8.06
CA ALA A 745 -18.80 9.02 -8.28
C ALA A 745 -17.85 10.14 -7.83
N GLY A 746 -17.22 10.00 -6.66
CA GLY A 746 -16.23 10.95 -6.17
C GLY A 746 -14.99 11.03 -7.06
N ALA A 747 -14.47 9.88 -7.50
CA ALA A 747 -13.34 9.79 -8.40
C ALA A 747 -13.62 10.46 -9.75
N ALA A 748 -14.74 10.11 -10.39
CA ALA A 748 -15.15 10.65 -11.67
C ALA A 748 -15.53 12.14 -11.60
N ALA A 749 -16.05 12.61 -10.46
CA ALA A 749 -16.27 14.04 -10.20
C ALA A 749 -14.95 14.81 -10.12
N ALA A 750 -13.92 14.22 -9.50
CA ALA A 750 -12.58 14.79 -9.38
C ALA A 750 -11.72 14.68 -10.66
N GLY A 751 -12.28 14.17 -11.75
CA GLY A 751 -11.62 14.11 -13.07
C GLY A 751 -10.89 12.80 -13.37
N ASP A 752 -10.91 11.83 -12.47
CA ASP A 752 -10.31 10.52 -12.68
C ASP A 752 -11.19 9.64 -13.59
N TRP A 753 -10.58 8.74 -14.34
CA TRP A 753 -11.28 7.76 -15.17
C TRP A 753 -11.41 6.43 -14.43
N VAL A 754 -12.44 6.32 -13.59
CA VAL A 754 -12.81 5.08 -12.90
C VAL A 754 -14.18 4.61 -13.37
N GLU A 755 -14.34 3.31 -13.56
CA GLU A 755 -15.61 2.67 -13.90
C GLU A 755 -16.10 1.79 -12.75
N PHE A 756 -17.40 1.86 -12.48
CA PHE A 756 -18.11 1.04 -11.53
C PHE A 756 -18.20 -0.39 -12.06
N LYS A 757 -17.58 -1.29 -11.30
CA LYS A 757 -17.74 -2.74 -11.45
C LYS A 757 -18.70 -3.21 -10.37
N MET A 758 -19.71 -3.98 -10.77
CA MET A 758 -20.68 -4.51 -9.82
C MET A 758 -19.93 -5.39 -8.80
N PRO A 759 -19.93 -5.06 -7.50
CA PRO A 759 -19.30 -5.92 -6.53
C PRO A 759 -20.10 -7.21 -6.42
N THR A 760 -19.42 -8.29 -6.02
CA THR A 760 -20.07 -9.56 -5.71
C THR A 760 -21.17 -9.35 -4.68
N LEU A 761 -22.41 -9.69 -5.04
CA LEU A 761 -23.54 -9.54 -4.15
C LEU A 761 -23.49 -10.62 -3.08
N SER A 762 -23.34 -10.19 -1.83
CA SER A 762 -23.47 -11.04 -0.65
C SER A 762 -24.47 -10.44 0.34
N THR A 763 -24.99 -11.28 1.21
CA THR A 763 -25.86 -10.90 2.32
C THR A 763 -25.54 -11.77 3.51
N LEU A 764 -25.33 -11.15 4.66
CA LEU A 764 -25.15 -11.81 5.95
C LEU A 764 -26.30 -11.39 6.86
N LEU A 765 -26.97 -12.37 7.47
CA LEU A 765 -27.91 -12.19 8.57
C LEU A 765 -27.30 -12.87 9.80
N ALA A 766 -27.00 -12.11 10.85
CA ALA A 766 -26.60 -12.64 12.14
C ALA A 766 -27.82 -12.61 13.08
N ALA A 767 -28.49 -13.76 13.25
CA ALA A 767 -29.69 -13.84 14.08
C ALA A 767 -29.90 -15.27 14.60
N PHE A 768 -30.54 -15.38 15.77
CA PHE A 768 -30.96 -16.66 16.36
C PHE A 768 -29.77 -17.61 16.61
N GLU A 769 -28.66 -17.07 17.10
CA GLU A 769 -27.39 -17.81 17.36
C GLU A 769 -26.78 -18.46 16.10
N ARG A 770 -27.11 -17.94 14.92
CA ARG A 770 -26.58 -18.38 13.64
C ARG A 770 -26.21 -17.19 12.77
N GLU A 771 -25.22 -17.40 11.93
CA GLU A 771 -24.89 -16.57 10.79
C GLU A 771 -25.40 -17.26 9.52
N ILE A 772 -26.20 -16.53 8.75
CA ILE A 772 -26.81 -16.97 7.51
C ILE A 772 -26.25 -16.11 6.39
N PHE A 773 -25.38 -16.72 5.60
CA PHE A 773 -24.67 -16.07 4.52
C PHE A 773 -25.17 -16.57 3.18
N SER A 774 -25.38 -15.65 2.24
CA SER A 774 -25.74 -15.94 0.86
C SER A 774 -24.91 -15.09 -0.07
N ILE A 775 -24.33 -15.69 -1.11
CA ILE A 775 -23.45 -15.03 -2.06
C ILE A 775 -23.74 -15.48 -3.49
N GLY A 776 -23.60 -14.56 -4.44
CA GLY A 776 -23.75 -14.84 -5.86
C GLY A 776 -25.18 -15.16 -6.26
N GLN A 777 -25.34 -15.97 -7.30
CA GLN A 777 -26.65 -16.42 -7.76
C GLN A 777 -27.08 -17.68 -7.01
N VAL A 778 -28.23 -17.57 -6.35
CA VAL A 778 -28.90 -18.67 -5.65
C VAL A 778 -30.30 -18.86 -6.25
N ASN A 779 -31.05 -19.86 -5.77
CA ASN A 779 -32.41 -20.13 -6.25
C ASN A 779 -32.49 -20.51 -7.76
N PHE A 780 -31.49 -21.22 -8.28
CA PHE A 780 -31.57 -21.79 -9.62
C PHE A 780 -32.75 -22.77 -9.73
N PRO A 781 -33.47 -22.79 -10.87
CA PRO A 781 -34.46 -23.83 -11.16
C PRO A 781 -33.86 -25.23 -11.13
N ASP A 782 -34.67 -26.21 -10.72
CA ASP A 782 -34.23 -27.60 -10.59
C ASP A 782 -33.61 -28.13 -11.89
N GLY A 783 -32.43 -28.75 -11.76
CA GLY A 783 -31.71 -29.37 -12.86
C GLY A 783 -30.90 -28.43 -13.76
N GLN A 784 -30.93 -27.11 -13.55
CA GLN A 784 -30.13 -26.16 -14.33
C GLN A 784 -28.65 -26.10 -13.91
N VAL A 785 -28.37 -26.36 -12.64
CA VAL A 785 -27.03 -26.31 -12.07
C VAL A 785 -26.78 -27.53 -11.22
N ARG A 786 -25.50 -27.93 -11.09
CA ARG A 786 -25.10 -28.95 -10.14
C ARG A 786 -25.11 -28.32 -8.75
N THR A 787 -25.75 -28.97 -7.78
CA THR A 787 -25.70 -28.52 -6.38
C THR A 787 -24.84 -29.46 -5.55
N VAL A 788 -24.09 -28.90 -4.61
CA VAL A 788 -23.32 -29.64 -3.61
C VAL A 788 -23.82 -29.21 -2.25
N VAL A 789 -24.23 -30.16 -1.42
CA VAL A 789 -24.75 -29.89 -0.08
C VAL A 789 -23.84 -30.56 0.93
N VAL A 790 -23.35 -29.78 1.90
CA VAL A 790 -22.61 -30.24 3.07
C VAL A 790 -23.44 -29.87 4.29
N SER A 791 -23.76 -30.85 5.13
CA SER A 791 -24.56 -30.60 6.33
C SER A 791 -24.01 -31.41 7.50
N ASP A 792 -23.79 -30.72 8.61
CA ASP A 792 -23.51 -31.31 9.92
C ASP A 792 -24.51 -30.72 10.94
N PRO A 793 -25.64 -31.42 11.17
CA PRO A 793 -26.64 -30.97 12.13
C PRO A 793 -26.13 -30.88 13.57
N ALA A 794 -25.12 -31.67 13.97
CA ALA A 794 -24.58 -31.64 15.32
C ALA A 794 -23.71 -30.39 15.56
N ALA A 795 -22.98 -29.96 14.54
CA ALA A 795 -22.24 -28.69 14.55
C ALA A 795 -23.12 -27.46 14.24
N GLY A 796 -24.39 -27.67 13.87
CA GLY A 796 -25.28 -26.59 13.42
C GLY A 796 -24.85 -25.96 12.09
N TYR A 797 -24.17 -26.74 11.24
CA TYR A 797 -23.56 -26.29 9.99
C TYR A 797 -24.32 -26.81 8.76
N PHE A 798 -24.56 -25.93 7.81
CA PHE A 798 -25.13 -26.24 6.50
C PHE A 798 -24.49 -25.34 5.44
N LYS A 799 -24.10 -25.95 4.32
CA LYS A 799 -23.58 -25.25 3.15
C LYS A 799 -24.18 -25.86 1.89
N LYS A 800 -24.68 -25.01 1.00
CA LYS A 800 -25.18 -25.40 -0.32
C LYS A 800 -24.55 -24.54 -1.40
N SER A 801 -23.75 -25.17 -2.24
CA SER A 801 -23.05 -24.54 -3.37
C SER A 801 -23.80 -24.81 -4.68
N TYR A 802 -23.95 -23.79 -5.51
CA TYR A 802 -24.53 -23.87 -6.86
C TYR A 802 -23.42 -23.76 -7.90
N LEU A 803 -23.19 -24.84 -8.64
CA LEU A 803 -22.15 -24.95 -9.66
C LEU A 803 -22.79 -24.93 -11.05
N GLN A 804 -22.56 -23.86 -11.81
CA GLN A 804 -22.97 -23.74 -13.21
C GLN A 804 -21.74 -24.01 -14.09
N ASP A 805 -21.82 -25.02 -14.96
CA ASP A 805 -20.72 -25.42 -15.87
C ASP A 805 -19.37 -25.67 -15.17
N GLY A 806 -19.41 -26.15 -13.92
CA GLY A 806 -18.22 -26.41 -13.10
C GLY A 806 -17.69 -25.21 -12.32
N VAL A 807 -18.32 -24.04 -12.47
CA VAL A 807 -17.97 -22.77 -11.82
C VAL A 807 -18.92 -22.49 -10.66
N LEU A 808 -18.40 -22.01 -9.52
CA LEU A 808 -19.24 -21.60 -8.39
C LEU A 808 -20.02 -20.33 -8.74
N ALA A 809 -21.33 -20.49 -8.97
CA ALA A 809 -22.23 -19.39 -9.31
C ALA A 809 -22.83 -18.72 -8.07
N GLY A 810 -22.96 -19.46 -6.96
CA GLY A 810 -23.42 -18.93 -5.68
C GLY A 810 -23.43 -19.97 -4.57
N GLU A 811 -23.62 -19.52 -3.33
CA GLU A 811 -23.55 -20.36 -2.15
C GLU A 811 -24.45 -19.83 -1.03
N ILE A 812 -25.00 -20.75 -0.23
CA ILE A 812 -25.72 -20.46 1.00
C ILE A 812 -25.04 -21.20 2.15
N ILE A 813 -24.69 -20.49 3.22
CA ILE A 813 -24.09 -21.05 4.44
C ILE A 813 -24.96 -20.67 5.64
N ILE A 814 -25.24 -21.64 6.50
CA ILE A 814 -25.84 -21.43 7.83
C ILE A 814 -24.91 -22.11 8.83
N ALA A 815 -24.33 -21.34 9.75
CA ALA A 815 -23.40 -21.83 10.75
C ALA A 815 -23.48 -20.99 12.03
N PRO A 816 -22.95 -21.46 13.18
CA PRO A 816 -22.79 -20.59 14.36
C PRO A 816 -21.90 -19.37 14.08
N GLN A 817 -20.91 -19.53 13.22
CA GLN A 817 -20.05 -18.49 12.67
C GLN A 817 -19.67 -18.90 11.25
N VAL A 818 -19.78 -17.98 10.29
CA VAL A 818 -19.49 -18.21 8.87
C VAL A 818 -18.06 -17.77 8.57
N ASP A 819 -17.29 -18.67 7.97
CA ASP A 819 -16.09 -18.30 7.22
C ASP A 819 -16.45 -18.17 5.74
N SER A 820 -16.56 -16.93 5.26
CA SER A 820 -16.91 -16.62 3.87
C SER A 820 -15.71 -16.59 2.93
N SER A 821 -14.49 -16.73 3.44
CA SER A 821 -13.25 -16.51 2.66
C SER A 821 -13.16 -17.43 1.46
N GLU A 822 -13.42 -18.72 1.68
CA GLU A 822 -13.40 -19.74 0.63
C GLU A 822 -14.46 -19.46 -0.45
N SER A 823 -15.67 -19.06 -0.03
CA SER A 823 -16.78 -18.76 -0.94
C SER A 823 -16.49 -17.52 -1.79
N MET A 824 -15.91 -16.48 -1.17
CA MET A 824 -15.50 -15.25 -1.84
C MET A 824 -14.37 -15.50 -2.84
N GLU A 825 -13.39 -16.33 -2.47
CA GLU A 825 -12.24 -16.67 -3.32
C GLU A 825 -12.68 -17.48 -4.55
N LYS A 826 -13.57 -18.47 -4.37
CA LYS A 826 -13.96 -19.42 -5.41
C LYS A 826 -15.09 -18.95 -6.32
N LEU A 827 -15.85 -17.92 -5.95
CA LEU A 827 -16.99 -17.47 -6.76
C LEU A 827 -16.53 -17.03 -8.16
N GLY A 828 -17.21 -17.51 -9.20
CA GLY A 828 -16.86 -17.23 -10.59
C GLY A 828 -15.60 -17.93 -11.08
N ARG A 829 -15.04 -18.87 -10.30
CA ARG A 829 -13.87 -19.68 -10.69
C ARG A 829 -14.21 -21.14 -10.92
N ASP A 830 -13.48 -21.77 -11.83
CA ASP A 830 -13.57 -23.21 -12.09
C ASP A 830 -12.81 -24.07 -11.07
N ALA A 831 -12.77 -25.38 -11.29
CA ALA A 831 -12.09 -26.33 -10.42
C ALA A 831 -10.55 -26.18 -10.41
N GLN A 832 -9.98 -25.44 -11.36
CA GLN A 832 -8.56 -25.12 -11.48
C GLN A 832 -8.23 -23.77 -10.80
N GLY A 833 -9.24 -23.02 -10.36
CA GLY A 833 -9.08 -21.71 -9.73
C GLY A 833 -8.98 -20.55 -10.74
N GLU A 834 -9.21 -20.81 -12.02
CA GLU A 834 -9.22 -19.77 -13.06
C GLU A 834 -10.58 -19.08 -13.10
N LYS A 835 -10.57 -17.76 -13.30
CA LYS A 835 -11.80 -16.95 -13.39
C LYS A 835 -12.44 -17.18 -14.75
N VAL A 836 -13.68 -17.65 -14.76
CA VAL A 836 -14.39 -17.99 -15.98
C VAL A 836 -15.29 -16.83 -16.39
N TYR A 837 -15.03 -16.28 -17.58
CA TYR A 837 -15.79 -15.16 -18.12
C TYR A 837 -16.80 -15.66 -19.13
N ASN A 838 -18.04 -15.22 -18.99
CA ASN A 838 -19.13 -15.56 -19.91
C ASN A 838 -19.59 -14.36 -20.76
N LYS A 839 -18.89 -13.23 -20.64
CA LYS A 839 -19.16 -12.00 -21.40
C LYS A 839 -17.85 -11.37 -21.85
N TRP A 840 -17.87 -10.82 -23.04
CA TRP A 840 -16.70 -10.22 -23.68
C TRP A 840 -17.10 -8.92 -24.34
N LYS A 841 -16.43 -7.81 -24.02
CA LYS A 841 -16.68 -6.50 -24.60
C LYS A 841 -15.63 -6.22 -25.66
N CYS A 842 -16.08 -5.84 -26.85
CA CYS A 842 -15.19 -5.35 -27.88
C CYS A 842 -14.65 -3.96 -27.47
N LYS A 843 -13.34 -3.84 -27.31
CA LYS A 843 -12.63 -2.60 -26.96
C LYS A 843 -12.84 -1.48 -27.99
N VAL A 844 -13.13 -1.85 -29.24
CA VAL A 844 -13.28 -0.90 -30.35
C VAL A 844 -14.67 -0.25 -30.36
N CYS A 845 -15.75 -1.03 -30.23
CA CYS A 845 -17.12 -0.52 -30.38
C CYS A 845 -18.04 -0.74 -29.18
N GLY A 846 -17.57 -1.39 -28.13
CA GLY A 846 -18.34 -1.70 -26.93
C GLY A 846 -19.35 -2.83 -27.09
N TYR A 847 -19.38 -3.57 -28.21
CA TYR A 847 -20.25 -4.72 -28.38
C TYR A 847 -19.98 -5.78 -27.31
N ILE A 848 -21.01 -6.23 -26.60
CA ILE A 848 -20.93 -7.31 -25.62
C ILE A 848 -21.35 -8.62 -26.29
N HIS A 849 -20.43 -9.58 -26.33
CA HIS A 849 -20.69 -10.97 -26.68
C HIS A 849 -21.00 -11.76 -25.41
N GLU A 850 -22.04 -12.59 -25.43
CA GLU A 850 -22.32 -13.57 -24.37
C GLU A 850 -21.86 -14.95 -24.83
N GLY A 851 -20.91 -15.54 -24.12
CA GLY A 851 -20.28 -16.81 -24.44
C GLY A 851 -19.02 -17.06 -23.60
N PRO A 852 -18.61 -18.33 -23.43
CA PRO A 852 -17.42 -18.69 -22.65
C PRO A 852 -16.10 -18.24 -23.29
N GLU A 853 -16.14 -17.87 -24.57
CA GLU A 853 -14.99 -17.36 -25.32
C GLU A 853 -15.42 -16.11 -26.12
N PRO A 854 -14.50 -15.17 -26.40
CA PRO A 854 -14.80 -14.04 -27.27
C PRO A 854 -14.98 -14.55 -28.72
N PRO A 855 -15.83 -13.88 -29.51
CA PRO A 855 -16.03 -14.27 -30.90
C PRO A 855 -14.76 -13.99 -31.71
N GLU A 856 -14.48 -14.80 -32.73
CA GLU A 856 -13.32 -14.62 -33.61
C GLU A 856 -13.28 -13.22 -34.26
N VAL A 857 -14.45 -12.65 -34.53
CA VAL A 857 -14.61 -11.31 -35.09
C VAL A 857 -15.83 -10.64 -34.45
N CYS A 858 -15.71 -9.35 -34.10
CA CYS A 858 -16.80 -8.54 -33.62
C CYS A 858 -17.89 -8.39 -34.70
N PRO A 859 -19.15 -8.80 -34.44
CA PRO A 859 -20.23 -8.72 -35.42
C PRO A 859 -20.66 -7.28 -35.74
N VAL A 860 -20.23 -6.29 -34.95
CA VAL A 860 -20.58 -4.88 -35.13
C VAL A 860 -19.51 -4.11 -35.90
N CYS A 861 -18.23 -4.21 -35.48
CA CYS A 861 -17.16 -3.40 -36.06
C CYS A 861 -16.09 -4.19 -36.84
N GLY A 862 -16.15 -5.52 -36.81
CA GLY A 862 -15.17 -6.36 -37.51
C GLY A 862 -13.81 -6.49 -36.81
N ALA A 863 -13.66 -5.98 -35.58
CA ALA A 863 -12.44 -6.14 -34.79
C ALA A 863 -12.16 -7.63 -34.47
N GLY A 864 -10.89 -8.03 -34.46
CA GLY A 864 -10.49 -9.41 -34.17
C GLY A 864 -10.70 -9.80 -32.71
N ARG A 865 -10.56 -11.11 -32.43
CA ARG A 865 -10.76 -11.72 -31.11
C ARG A 865 -9.92 -11.06 -30.00
N GLU A 866 -8.70 -10.63 -30.33
CA GLU A 866 -7.75 -9.93 -29.47
C GLU A 866 -8.26 -8.56 -28.97
N GLU A 867 -9.22 -7.98 -29.68
CA GLU A 867 -9.87 -6.72 -29.33
C GLU A 867 -11.08 -6.91 -28.41
N PHE A 868 -11.25 -8.11 -27.85
CA PHE A 868 -12.21 -8.36 -26.79
C PHE A 868 -11.53 -8.41 -25.43
N GLU A 869 -12.15 -7.77 -24.45
CA GLU A 869 -11.81 -7.89 -23.04
C GLU A 869 -12.91 -8.64 -22.31
N PRO A 870 -12.58 -9.49 -21.31
CA PRO A 870 -13.58 -10.12 -20.48
C PRO A 870 -14.39 -9.07 -19.70
N VAL A 871 -15.69 -9.33 -19.54
CA VAL A 871 -16.61 -8.52 -18.75
C VAL A 871 -17.09 -9.36 -17.57
N ASP A 872 -16.93 -8.79 -16.37
CA ASP A 872 -17.44 -9.37 -15.11
C ASP A 872 -18.97 -9.33 -15.01
#